data_AF-A0A6P5WPL2-F1
#
_entry.id   AF-A0A6P5WPL2-F1
#
_cell.length_a   1.000
_cell.length_b   1.000
_cell.length_c   1.000
_cell.angle_alpha   90.00
_cell.angle_beta   90.00
_cell.angle_gamma   90.00
#
_symmetry.space_group_name_H-M   'P 1'
#
loop_
_entity.id
_entity.type
_entity.pdbx_description
1 polymer ?
#
loop_
_entity_poly.entity_id
_entity_poly.type
_entity_poly.pdbx_seq_one_letter_code
_entity_poly.pdbx_strand_id
1 'polypeptide(L)'
;MEEKRQHLNQNKFLQHWCTLLIISLLAIFPLTQSFDYGKALSKSLLYFESQRSGRLPYNQRVTWRHHSGLTDGLEQGVDLVGGYYDAGDNVKFGLPMAFTITMLSWGVIEYGDEIATAGEYSHALDAIKWGTDYFIKAHTNPNVLWAEVGDGDTDHYCWQRPEDMTTSRRAYKVDEKNPGSDVSGETAAAMASASIVFRTANPHYSRLLLQHAQQLFEFGDKFRGKYDESVKVVKGYYPSVSGFEDELLWAALWLYKATDNEDYLRYALEMANEFGGITWSVTEFSWDVKFAGLQIIASMLLVEEKHRKMKFKHVLEQYHSKADYYLCACLNKNNVTNVNRTPGGLLFIRQWNNMQYVSNAAFLLTVYSDHLRASNQRLRCDRGDVGPEEVFAFAKSQVDYILGANPMAMSYLVGYGSRYPQRMHHRGASIESYRENKGFIGCTQGYDNWFQRNDPNPNLVVGALVGGPDKMDQFSDDRKNFMQTESCTYNTASLVGALAKLHGFENGDFNSPLVAQKSISQLKLFKHNMQPILYAQEKKNKRRIQELINILHDKVHVSLYVEEEKEQTMLVVTYVGSLLLSLTTQNLTTTLSCRPSSVVAGRHLSITKKSQDSPNGCSQSLDFRSRPVFMKKALQMA
;
A
#
# COMPACT_ATOMS: atom_id res chain seq x y z
N MET A 1 -54.01 -42.64 49.42
CA MET A 1 -54.11 -41.44 48.56
C MET A 1 -52.91 -40.49 48.72
N GLU A 2 -52.16 -40.55 49.83
CA GLU A 2 -50.98 -39.69 50.05
C GLU A 2 -49.73 -40.06 49.22
N GLU A 3 -49.43 -41.34 49.00
CA GLU A 3 -48.26 -41.74 48.20
C GLU A 3 -48.33 -41.29 46.73
N LYS A 4 -49.52 -41.33 46.10
CA LYS A 4 -49.71 -40.81 44.74
C LYS A 4 -49.51 -39.28 44.65
N ARG A 5 -49.74 -38.54 45.74
CA ARG A 5 -49.55 -37.09 45.80
C ARG A 5 -48.07 -36.72 45.93
N GLN A 6 -47.28 -37.50 46.67
CA GLN A 6 -45.83 -37.31 46.78
C GLN A 6 -45.09 -37.61 45.46
N HIS A 7 -45.47 -38.68 44.74
CA HIS A 7 -44.85 -38.99 43.44
C HIS A 7 -45.16 -37.93 42.36
N LEU A 8 -46.37 -37.36 42.33
CA LEU A 8 -46.72 -36.28 41.41
C LEU A 8 -45.98 -34.96 41.72
N ASN A 9 -45.69 -34.67 42.99
CA ASN A 9 -44.93 -33.49 43.38
C ASN A 9 -43.42 -33.65 43.12
N GLN A 10 -42.85 -34.85 43.33
CA GLN A 10 -41.44 -35.11 42.98
C GLN A 10 -41.19 -34.98 41.47
N ASN A 11 -42.09 -35.49 40.63
CA ASN A 11 -41.95 -35.37 39.18
C ASN A 11 -42.06 -33.92 38.70
N LYS A 12 -42.95 -33.10 39.27
CA LYS A 12 -43.05 -31.66 38.96
C LYS A 12 -41.81 -30.88 39.40
N PHE A 13 -41.21 -31.27 40.53
CA PHE A 13 -39.99 -30.65 41.05
C PHE A 13 -38.82 -30.99 40.11
N LEU A 14 -38.61 -32.27 39.78
CA LEU A 14 -37.53 -32.69 38.89
C LEU A 14 -37.65 -32.06 37.49
N GLN A 15 -38.88 -31.93 36.98
CA GLN A 15 -39.16 -31.29 35.69
C GLN A 15 -38.86 -29.78 35.72
N HIS A 16 -39.16 -29.08 36.82
CA HIS A 16 -38.78 -27.67 37.01
C HIS A 16 -37.28 -27.47 37.06
N TRP A 17 -36.55 -28.34 37.77
CA TRP A 17 -35.09 -28.28 37.85
C TRP A 17 -34.43 -28.59 36.51
N CYS A 18 -34.93 -29.57 35.75
CA CYS A 18 -34.46 -29.82 34.38
C CYS A 18 -34.72 -28.63 33.44
N THR A 19 -35.90 -27.99 33.51
CA THR A 19 -36.15 -26.77 32.70
C THR A 19 -35.29 -25.58 33.12
N LEU A 20 -35.01 -25.39 34.41
CA LEU A 20 -34.12 -24.35 34.90
C LEU A 20 -32.66 -24.61 34.48
N LEU A 21 -32.20 -25.86 34.50
CA LEU A 21 -30.88 -26.25 34.00
C LEU A 21 -30.76 -26.07 32.49
N ILE A 22 -31.80 -26.39 31.72
CA ILE A 22 -31.82 -26.19 30.27
C ILE A 22 -31.85 -24.68 29.94
N ILE A 23 -32.59 -23.87 30.68
CA ILE A 23 -32.58 -22.41 30.52
C ILE A 23 -31.23 -21.81 30.94
N SER A 24 -30.57 -22.33 31.99
CA SER A 24 -29.23 -21.87 32.36
C SER A 24 -28.16 -22.33 31.36
N LEU A 25 -28.28 -23.53 30.78
CA LEU A 25 -27.40 -24.02 29.71
C LEU A 25 -27.63 -23.27 28.39
N LEU A 26 -28.86 -22.85 28.08
CA LEU A 26 -29.19 -22.01 26.92
C LEU A 26 -28.76 -20.55 27.12
N ALA A 27 -28.69 -20.06 28.36
CA ALA A 27 -28.16 -18.73 28.69
C ALA A 27 -26.62 -18.64 28.72
N ILE A 28 -25.92 -19.78 28.59
CA ILE A 28 -24.44 -19.86 28.54
C ILE A 28 -23.93 -19.93 27.08
N PHE A 29 -24.80 -20.05 26.08
CA PHE A 29 -24.39 -19.69 24.74
C PHE A 29 -24.27 -18.16 24.71
N PRO A 30 -23.07 -17.58 24.53
CA PRO A 30 -23.03 -16.19 24.12
C PRO A 30 -23.89 -16.14 22.87
N LEU A 31 -24.95 -15.31 22.86
CA LEU A 31 -25.52 -14.90 21.59
C LEU A 31 -24.31 -14.40 20.81
N THR A 32 -23.89 -15.14 19.78
CA THR A 32 -22.88 -14.66 18.86
C THR A 32 -23.50 -13.44 18.23
N GLN A 33 -23.17 -12.27 18.78
CA GLN A 33 -23.59 -11.01 18.22
C GLN A 33 -22.88 -10.89 16.89
N SER A 34 -23.54 -11.34 15.83
CA SER A 34 -23.07 -11.15 14.47
C SER A 34 -23.10 -9.64 14.21
N PHE A 35 -21.95 -9.12 13.82
CA PHE A 35 -21.77 -7.72 13.47
C PHE A 35 -22.03 -7.58 11.97
N ASP A 36 -22.79 -6.57 11.57
CA ASP A 36 -22.97 -6.25 10.16
C ASP A 36 -21.71 -5.56 9.60
N TYR A 37 -20.77 -6.37 9.12
CA TYR A 37 -19.51 -5.86 8.57
C TYR A 37 -19.71 -5.03 7.29
N GLY A 38 -20.76 -5.29 6.50
CA GLY A 38 -21.09 -4.50 5.30
C GLY A 38 -21.47 -3.06 5.67
N LYS A 39 -22.28 -2.90 6.72
CA LYS A 39 -22.61 -1.59 7.27
C LYS A 39 -21.41 -0.89 7.91
N ALA A 40 -20.54 -1.63 8.60
CA ALA A 40 -19.30 -1.06 9.12
C ALA A 40 -18.39 -0.57 7.97
N LEU A 41 -18.23 -1.36 6.91
CA LEU A 41 -17.44 -1.02 5.71
C LEU A 41 -17.94 0.27 5.05
N SER A 42 -19.25 0.34 4.79
CA SER A 42 -19.89 1.51 4.17
C SER A 42 -19.65 2.79 4.99
N LYS A 43 -19.70 2.67 6.32
CA LYS A 43 -19.41 3.78 7.24
C LYS A 43 -17.93 4.16 7.20
N SER A 44 -17.01 3.20 7.25
CA SER A 44 -15.56 3.46 7.18
C SER A 44 -15.17 4.22 5.90
N LEU A 45 -15.84 3.96 4.77
CA LEU A 45 -15.61 4.74 3.54
C LEU A 45 -16.21 6.15 3.61
N LEU A 46 -17.36 6.31 4.28
CA LEU A 46 -17.98 7.62 4.51
C LEU A 46 -17.09 8.55 5.36
N TYR A 47 -16.27 8.01 6.27
CA TYR A 47 -15.32 8.79 7.06
C TYR A 47 -14.32 9.57 6.20
N PHE A 48 -13.82 8.99 5.11
CA PHE A 48 -12.90 9.73 4.24
C PHE A 48 -13.57 10.98 3.65
N GLU A 49 -14.87 10.92 3.34
CA GLU A 49 -15.60 12.11 2.90
C GLU A 49 -15.66 13.21 3.96
N SER A 50 -15.69 12.87 5.25
CA SER A 50 -15.65 13.86 6.33
C SER A 50 -14.28 14.50 6.53
N GLN A 51 -13.21 13.90 5.99
CA GLN A 51 -11.84 14.41 6.07
C GLN A 51 -11.40 15.21 4.82
N ARG A 52 -12.20 15.25 3.76
CA ARG A 52 -11.83 15.92 2.50
C ARG A 52 -11.52 17.41 2.71
N SER A 53 -10.35 17.89 2.34
CA SER A 53 -10.03 19.32 2.19
C SER A 53 -10.27 19.78 0.74
N GLY A 54 -10.45 21.07 0.51
CA GLY A 54 -10.61 21.64 -0.82
C GLY A 54 -12.07 21.76 -1.28
N ARG A 55 -12.26 21.77 -2.59
CA ARG A 55 -13.58 21.91 -3.20
C ARG A 55 -14.31 20.56 -3.26
N LEU A 56 -15.16 20.32 -2.27
CA LEU A 56 -16.04 19.14 -2.21
C LEU A 56 -16.88 18.92 -3.49
N PRO A 57 -17.12 17.66 -3.90
CA PRO A 57 -17.91 17.36 -5.08
C PRO A 57 -19.42 17.54 -4.80
N TYR A 58 -20.22 17.68 -5.86
CA TYR A 58 -21.67 17.91 -5.74
C TYR A 58 -22.41 16.71 -5.12
N ASN A 59 -21.88 15.50 -5.29
CA ASN A 59 -22.43 14.25 -4.77
C ASN A 59 -21.85 13.86 -3.40
N GLN A 60 -21.19 14.79 -2.69
CA GLN A 60 -20.69 14.60 -1.32
C GLN A 60 -21.83 14.12 -0.40
N ARG A 61 -21.63 12.97 0.26
CA ARG A 61 -22.60 12.36 1.18
C ARG A 61 -22.55 12.95 2.58
N VAL A 62 -21.36 13.36 3.04
CA VAL A 62 -21.20 14.05 4.33
C VAL A 62 -21.58 15.52 4.18
N THR A 63 -22.87 15.81 4.41
CA THR A 63 -23.47 17.12 4.09
C THR A 63 -23.10 18.23 5.07
N TRP A 64 -22.72 17.92 6.31
CA TRP A 64 -22.29 18.95 7.27
C TRP A 64 -20.92 19.57 6.93
N ARG A 65 -20.14 18.95 6.04
CA ARG A 65 -18.90 19.53 5.50
C ARG A 65 -19.19 20.51 4.37
N HIS A 66 -18.30 21.49 4.19
CA HIS A 66 -18.31 22.41 3.05
C HIS A 66 -16.89 22.60 2.48
N HIS A 67 -16.78 23.41 1.42
CA HIS A 67 -15.50 23.77 0.81
C HIS A 67 -14.59 24.50 1.81
N SER A 68 -13.34 24.06 1.92
CA SER A 68 -12.33 24.60 2.85
C SER A 68 -10.93 24.52 2.23
N GLY A 69 -9.93 25.21 2.80
CA GLY A 69 -8.54 25.14 2.30
C GLY A 69 -8.38 25.54 0.83
N LEU A 70 -9.18 26.50 0.36
CA LEU A 70 -9.27 26.86 -1.07
C LEU A 70 -8.09 27.69 -1.59
N THR A 71 -7.18 28.09 -0.71
CA THR A 71 -5.99 28.87 -1.01
C THR A 71 -4.70 28.09 -0.74
N ASP A 72 -4.79 26.79 -0.49
CA ASP A 72 -3.65 25.91 -0.22
C ASP A 72 -2.61 26.01 -1.35
N GLY A 73 -1.37 26.34 -0.98
CA GLY A 73 -0.26 26.48 -1.93
C GLY A 73 -0.16 27.82 -2.65
N LEU A 74 -1.18 28.69 -2.55
CA LEU A 74 -1.22 29.97 -3.27
C LEU A 74 -0.02 30.86 -2.92
N GLU A 75 0.33 30.93 -1.63
CA GLU A 75 1.51 31.69 -1.14
C GLU A 75 2.83 31.18 -1.71
N GLN A 76 2.88 29.91 -2.11
CA GLN A 76 4.06 29.26 -2.69
C GLN A 76 3.99 29.18 -4.22
N GLY A 77 2.94 29.71 -4.85
CA GLY A 77 2.76 29.73 -6.30
C GLY A 77 2.37 28.37 -6.91
N VAL A 78 1.74 27.49 -6.13
CA VAL A 78 1.30 26.15 -6.54
C VAL A 78 -0.17 25.91 -6.16
N ASP A 79 -0.87 25.03 -6.87
CA ASP A 79 -2.21 24.57 -6.46
C ASP A 79 -2.06 23.33 -5.58
N LEU A 80 -2.30 23.47 -4.28
CA LEU A 80 -2.35 22.36 -3.35
C LEU A 80 -3.75 22.14 -2.76
N VAL A 81 -4.80 22.67 -3.39
CA VAL A 81 -6.18 22.47 -2.95
C VAL A 81 -6.60 21.01 -3.13
N GLY A 82 -7.19 20.41 -2.10
CA GLY A 82 -7.58 18.99 -2.07
C GLY A 82 -6.91 18.21 -0.94
N GLY A 83 -6.93 16.88 -1.06
CA GLY A 83 -6.33 15.98 -0.07
C GLY A 83 -7.19 15.81 1.18
N TYR A 84 -6.64 15.19 2.21
CA TYR A 84 -7.33 14.92 3.47
C TYR A 84 -6.75 15.73 4.61
N TYR A 85 -7.59 16.25 5.48
CA TYR A 85 -7.16 16.61 6.84
C TYR A 85 -6.82 15.34 7.60
N ASP A 86 -5.73 15.40 8.37
CA ASP A 86 -5.13 14.21 8.99
C ASP A 86 -6.03 13.58 10.06
N ALA A 87 -6.51 14.40 11.00
CA ALA A 87 -7.23 13.93 12.18
C ALA A 87 -8.39 14.87 12.56
N GLY A 88 -8.42 15.32 13.82
CA GLY A 88 -9.36 16.33 14.31
C GLY A 88 -9.00 17.77 13.94
N ASP A 89 -7.87 17.95 13.26
CA ASP A 89 -7.25 19.20 12.87
C ASP A 89 -7.44 19.53 11.39
N ASN A 90 -6.83 20.64 10.93
CA ASN A 90 -6.94 21.05 9.54
C ASN A 90 -5.58 21.10 8.81
N VAL A 91 -4.57 20.42 9.35
CA VAL A 91 -3.28 20.25 8.69
C VAL A 91 -3.35 19.05 7.73
N LYS A 92 -2.61 19.15 6.63
CA LYS A 92 -2.42 18.06 5.67
C LYS A 92 -1.01 17.52 5.80
N PHE A 93 -0.82 16.53 6.68
CA PHE A 93 0.44 15.84 6.84
C PHE A 93 0.62 14.77 5.75
N GLY A 94 1.65 14.91 4.92
CA GLY A 94 1.84 14.09 3.73
C GLY A 94 2.19 12.64 4.03
N LEU A 95 3.06 12.36 5.00
CA LEU A 95 3.49 11.01 5.36
C LEU A 95 2.31 10.11 5.82
N PRO A 96 1.52 10.47 6.85
CA PRO A 96 0.37 9.65 7.25
C PRO A 96 -0.75 9.61 6.20
N MET A 97 -0.91 10.66 5.39
CA MET A 97 -1.83 10.64 4.25
C MET A 97 -1.39 9.64 3.19
N ALA A 98 -0.10 9.58 2.86
CA ALA A 98 0.42 8.63 1.89
C ALA A 98 0.22 7.19 2.38
N PHE A 99 0.53 6.91 3.65
CA PHE A 99 0.27 5.63 4.27
C PHE A 99 -1.21 5.24 4.23
N THR A 100 -2.12 6.19 4.51
CA THR A 100 -3.57 5.98 4.38
C THR A 100 -3.94 5.49 2.97
N ILE A 101 -3.42 6.12 1.92
CA ILE A 101 -3.73 5.78 0.53
C ILE A 101 -3.11 4.44 0.14
N THR A 102 -1.89 4.13 0.60
CA THR A 102 -1.28 2.82 0.38
C THR A 102 -2.14 1.72 1.00
N MET A 103 -2.59 1.89 2.24
CA MET A 103 -3.39 0.88 2.95
C MET A 103 -4.80 0.72 2.36
N LEU A 104 -5.47 1.81 1.98
CA LEU A 104 -6.75 1.73 1.24
C LEU A 104 -6.58 0.99 -0.09
N SER A 105 -5.53 1.33 -0.84
CA SER A 105 -5.23 0.69 -2.12
C SER A 105 -4.92 -0.79 -1.93
N TRP A 106 -4.15 -1.16 -0.92
CA TRP A 106 -3.87 -2.56 -0.60
C TRP A 106 -5.17 -3.31 -0.26
N GLY A 107 -6.05 -2.73 0.56
CA GLY A 107 -7.36 -3.30 0.86
C GLY A 107 -8.20 -3.59 -0.40
N VAL A 108 -8.22 -2.65 -1.36
CA VAL A 108 -8.94 -2.82 -2.63
C VAL A 108 -8.26 -3.85 -3.55
N ILE A 109 -6.92 -3.95 -3.54
CA ILE A 109 -6.19 -4.96 -4.31
C ILE A 109 -6.52 -6.37 -3.84
N GLU A 110 -6.58 -6.58 -2.52
CA GLU A 110 -6.87 -7.91 -1.96
C GLU A 110 -8.36 -8.26 -2.06
N TYR A 111 -9.24 -7.32 -1.68
CA TYR A 111 -10.66 -7.56 -1.41
C TYR A 111 -11.63 -6.70 -2.26
N GLY A 112 -11.19 -6.26 -3.44
CA GLY A 112 -12.02 -5.41 -4.32
C GLY A 112 -13.35 -6.04 -4.72
N ASP A 113 -13.40 -7.37 -4.86
CA ASP A 113 -14.64 -8.10 -5.19
C ASP A 113 -15.62 -8.07 -4.01
N GLU A 114 -15.15 -8.29 -2.79
CA GLU A 114 -15.98 -8.21 -1.58
C GLU A 114 -16.47 -6.77 -1.33
N ILE A 115 -15.63 -5.76 -1.59
CA ILE A 115 -16.04 -4.34 -1.55
C ILE A 115 -17.12 -4.06 -2.60
N ALA A 116 -17.01 -4.66 -3.79
CA ALA A 116 -18.02 -4.52 -4.85
C ALA A 116 -19.34 -5.21 -4.50
N THR A 117 -19.29 -6.40 -3.90
CA THR A 117 -20.47 -7.11 -3.39
C THR A 117 -21.19 -6.31 -2.31
N ALA A 118 -20.45 -5.55 -1.48
CA ALA A 118 -21.02 -4.61 -0.53
C ALA A 118 -21.58 -3.33 -1.17
N GLY A 119 -21.43 -3.13 -2.48
CA GLY A 119 -21.88 -1.94 -3.21
C GLY A 119 -20.97 -0.71 -3.05
N GLU A 120 -19.79 -0.88 -2.47
CA GLU A 120 -18.94 0.23 -2.01
C GLU A 120 -17.68 0.45 -2.88
N TYR A 121 -17.52 -0.29 -3.98
CA TYR A 121 -16.31 -0.23 -4.81
C TYR A 121 -16.06 1.18 -5.39
N SER A 122 -17.11 1.84 -5.87
CA SER A 122 -17.00 3.22 -6.38
C SER A 122 -16.55 4.20 -5.29
N HIS A 123 -17.06 4.05 -4.07
CA HIS A 123 -16.68 4.89 -2.93
C HIS A 123 -15.24 4.64 -2.47
N ALA A 124 -14.76 3.39 -2.54
CA ALA A 124 -13.36 3.07 -2.30
C ALA A 124 -12.44 3.69 -3.36
N LEU A 125 -12.82 3.63 -4.64
CA LEU A 125 -12.08 4.31 -5.72
C LEU A 125 -12.06 5.83 -5.52
N ASP A 126 -13.19 6.44 -5.17
CA ASP A 126 -13.27 7.88 -4.92
C ASP A 126 -12.41 8.30 -3.71
N ALA A 127 -12.35 7.46 -2.66
CA ALA A 127 -11.51 7.71 -1.49
C ALA A 127 -10.01 7.70 -1.84
N ILE A 128 -9.55 6.70 -2.62
CA ILE A 128 -8.17 6.61 -3.09
C ILE A 128 -7.84 7.75 -4.06
N LYS A 129 -8.76 8.03 -5.00
CA LYS A 129 -8.57 9.07 -6.01
C LYS A 129 -8.42 10.46 -5.39
N TRP A 130 -9.17 10.76 -4.32
CA TRP A 130 -9.08 12.06 -3.66
C TRP A 130 -7.68 12.36 -3.09
N GLY A 131 -7.03 11.35 -2.49
CA GLY A 131 -5.66 11.48 -1.99
C GLY A 131 -4.63 11.50 -3.12
N THR A 132 -4.79 10.65 -4.13
CA THR A 132 -3.84 10.59 -5.25
C THR A 132 -3.92 11.80 -6.19
N ASP A 133 -5.09 12.40 -6.38
CA ASP A 133 -5.23 13.70 -7.07
C ASP A 133 -4.43 14.79 -6.35
N TYR A 134 -4.44 14.78 -5.01
CA TYR A 134 -3.61 15.68 -4.22
C TYR A 134 -2.12 15.38 -4.37
N PHE A 135 -1.69 14.11 -4.37
CA PHE A 135 -0.27 13.77 -4.58
C PHE A 135 0.25 14.18 -5.96
N ILE A 136 -0.58 14.08 -7.01
CA ILE A 136 -0.22 14.60 -8.35
C ILE A 136 0.06 16.10 -8.28
N LYS A 137 -0.79 16.87 -7.57
CA LYS A 137 -0.59 18.30 -7.36
C LYS A 137 0.65 18.61 -6.51
N ALA A 138 0.87 17.83 -5.45
CA ALA A 138 2.00 17.99 -4.54
C ALA A 138 3.34 17.61 -5.16
N HIS A 139 3.36 16.73 -6.16
CA HIS A 139 4.56 16.33 -6.89
C HIS A 139 4.74 17.22 -8.14
N THR A 140 5.20 18.45 -7.91
CA THR A 140 5.28 19.52 -8.94
C THR A 140 6.45 19.38 -9.92
N ASN A 141 7.47 18.60 -9.57
CA ASN A 141 8.66 18.35 -10.38
C ASN A 141 9.29 17.03 -9.91
N PRO A 142 9.98 16.24 -10.78
CA PRO A 142 10.55 14.94 -10.41
C PRO A 142 11.24 14.84 -9.04
N ASN A 143 11.95 15.90 -8.61
CA ASN A 143 12.67 15.94 -7.32
C ASN A 143 12.07 16.95 -6.33
N VAL A 144 10.77 17.22 -6.39
CA VAL A 144 10.06 18.14 -5.49
C VAL A 144 8.71 17.57 -5.07
N LEU A 145 8.53 17.37 -3.77
CA LEU A 145 7.27 16.94 -3.18
C LEU A 145 6.84 17.90 -2.06
N TRP A 146 5.62 18.45 -2.17
CA TRP A 146 4.99 19.22 -1.09
C TRP A 146 4.45 18.27 -0.02
N ALA A 147 5.18 18.18 1.10
CA ALA A 147 4.96 17.20 2.16
C ALA A 147 3.96 17.65 3.22
N GLU A 148 3.69 18.96 3.34
CA GLU A 148 2.78 19.49 4.36
C GLU A 148 2.08 20.77 3.89
N VAL A 149 0.81 20.95 4.28
CA VAL A 149 0.09 22.22 4.13
C VAL A 149 -0.65 22.55 5.42
N GLY A 150 -0.34 23.72 5.98
CA GLY A 150 -0.74 24.09 7.34
C GLY A 150 0.46 24.08 8.28
N ASP A 151 0.45 24.96 9.26
CA ASP A 151 1.43 24.96 10.34
C ASP A 151 0.76 24.42 11.60
N GLY A 152 1.26 23.30 12.12
CA GLY A 152 0.62 22.60 13.23
C GLY A 152 0.45 23.46 14.48
N ASP A 153 1.44 24.26 14.84
CA ASP A 153 1.38 25.11 16.05
C ASP A 153 0.23 26.11 15.95
N THR A 154 0.13 26.82 14.83
CA THR A 154 -0.95 27.80 14.62
C THR A 154 -2.31 27.14 14.40
N ASP A 155 -2.37 26.00 13.71
CA ASP A 155 -3.62 25.24 13.53
C ASP A 155 -4.17 24.67 14.84
N HIS A 156 -3.28 24.22 15.74
CA HIS A 156 -3.65 23.63 17.02
C HIS A 156 -3.92 24.66 18.10
N TYR A 157 -3.36 25.87 17.95
CA TYR A 157 -3.74 27.03 18.75
C TYR A 157 -5.21 27.45 18.53
N CYS A 158 -5.81 27.15 17.37
CA CYS A 158 -7.19 27.48 17.05
C CYS A 158 -8.11 26.25 17.06
N TRP A 159 -9.36 26.44 17.50
CA TRP A 159 -10.40 25.43 17.37
C TRP A 159 -11.45 25.89 16.36
N GLN A 160 -11.10 25.93 15.07
CA GLN A 160 -11.99 26.45 14.03
C GLN A 160 -12.54 25.36 13.12
N ARG A 161 -13.72 25.62 12.55
CA ARG A 161 -14.21 24.83 11.41
C ARG A 161 -13.20 24.93 10.27
N PRO A 162 -13.01 23.87 9.47
CA PRO A 162 -12.17 23.94 8.28
C PRO A 162 -12.52 25.13 7.36
N GLU A 163 -13.79 25.47 7.28
CA GLU A 163 -14.33 26.54 6.43
C GLU A 163 -13.96 27.95 6.92
N ASP A 164 -13.66 28.13 8.21
CA ASP A 164 -13.37 29.43 8.84
C ASP A 164 -11.89 29.61 9.19
N MET A 165 -11.01 28.73 8.72
CA MET A 165 -9.59 28.80 9.06
C MET A 165 -9.00 30.17 8.73
N THR A 166 -8.38 30.77 9.74
CA THR A 166 -7.54 31.98 9.61
C THR A 166 -6.07 31.71 9.95
N THR A 167 -5.72 30.45 10.21
CA THR A 167 -4.38 30.00 10.57
C THR A 167 -3.45 29.98 9.37
N SER A 168 -2.15 29.94 9.62
CA SER A 168 -1.15 29.84 8.54
C SER A 168 -1.38 28.54 7.78
N ARG A 169 -1.59 28.66 6.46
CA ARG A 169 -1.68 27.52 5.53
C ARG A 169 -0.44 27.39 4.65
N ARG A 170 0.70 27.86 5.17
CA ARG A 170 2.01 27.73 4.51
C ARG A 170 2.25 26.27 4.13
N ALA A 171 2.65 26.05 2.89
CA ALA A 171 3.06 24.74 2.42
C ALA A 171 4.57 24.54 2.61
N TYR A 172 4.95 23.30 2.91
CA TYR A 172 6.33 22.87 3.06
C TYR A 172 6.64 21.72 2.11
N LYS A 173 7.86 21.69 1.59
CA LYS A 173 8.30 20.70 0.61
C LYS A 173 9.62 20.09 1.00
N VAL A 174 9.86 18.91 0.43
CA VAL A 174 11.17 18.28 0.32
C VAL A 174 11.67 18.42 -1.11
N ASP A 175 12.98 18.59 -1.26
CA ASP A 175 13.68 18.71 -2.55
C ASP A 175 15.12 18.22 -2.45
N GLU A 176 15.90 18.33 -3.52
CA GLU A 176 17.30 17.87 -3.56
C GLU A 176 18.19 18.44 -2.45
N LYS A 177 17.87 19.64 -1.93
CA LYS A 177 18.66 20.31 -0.87
C LYS A 177 18.11 20.03 0.52
N ASN A 178 16.83 19.70 0.61
CA ASN A 178 16.13 19.38 1.85
C ASN A 178 15.38 18.05 1.61
N PRO A 179 16.09 16.91 1.63
CA PRO A 179 15.53 15.61 1.24
C PRO A 179 14.47 15.10 2.21
N GLY A 180 13.70 14.11 1.76
CA GLY A 180 12.71 13.39 2.58
C GLY A 180 12.34 12.07 1.93
N SER A 181 13.18 11.07 2.13
CA SER A 181 13.10 9.73 1.53
C SER A 181 11.93 8.93 2.05
N ASP A 182 11.58 9.09 3.31
CA ASP A 182 10.42 8.52 3.97
C ASP A 182 9.12 9.00 3.30
N VAL A 183 8.84 10.30 3.30
CA VAL A 183 7.62 10.85 2.70
C VAL A 183 7.57 10.65 1.18
N SER A 184 8.72 10.68 0.51
CA SER A 184 8.80 10.41 -0.94
C SER A 184 8.56 8.92 -1.23
N GLY A 185 9.14 8.02 -0.43
CA GLY A 185 8.96 6.58 -0.53
C GLY A 185 7.53 6.15 -0.25
N GLU A 186 6.93 6.62 0.84
CA GLU A 186 5.53 6.31 1.15
C GLU A 186 4.57 6.88 0.09
N THR A 187 4.83 8.08 -0.43
CA THR A 187 4.02 8.65 -1.54
C THR A 187 4.21 7.83 -2.83
N ALA A 188 5.42 7.34 -3.11
CA ALA A 188 5.65 6.42 -4.22
C ALA A 188 4.89 5.10 -4.04
N ALA A 189 4.88 4.52 -2.83
CA ALA A 189 4.10 3.33 -2.50
C ALA A 189 2.60 3.56 -2.68
N ALA A 190 2.08 4.70 -2.24
CA ALA A 190 0.69 5.09 -2.38
C ALA A 190 0.28 5.19 -3.85
N MET A 191 1.08 5.86 -4.67
CA MET A 191 0.80 6.02 -6.10
C MET A 191 1.00 4.71 -6.89
N ALA A 192 1.99 3.90 -6.54
CA ALA A 192 2.22 2.59 -7.16
C ALA A 192 1.07 1.62 -6.85
N SER A 193 0.67 1.49 -5.58
CA SER A 193 -0.47 0.64 -5.19
C SER A 193 -1.78 1.13 -5.80
N ALA A 194 -2.07 2.43 -5.76
CA ALA A 194 -3.24 3.00 -6.42
C ALA A 194 -3.24 2.78 -7.96
N SER A 195 -2.06 2.80 -8.60
CA SER A 195 -1.96 2.49 -10.04
C SER A 195 -2.45 1.07 -10.37
N ILE A 196 -2.28 0.10 -9.45
CA ILE A 196 -2.81 -1.26 -9.60
C ILE A 196 -4.33 -1.23 -9.53
N VAL A 197 -4.89 -0.53 -8.55
CA VAL A 197 -6.35 -0.39 -8.36
C VAL A 197 -7.01 0.21 -9.62
N PHE A 198 -6.46 1.30 -10.15
CA PHE A 198 -7.04 1.97 -11.33
C PHE A 198 -6.69 1.32 -12.67
N ARG A 199 -5.92 0.23 -12.69
CA ARG A 199 -5.39 -0.36 -13.93
C ARG A 199 -6.49 -0.68 -14.95
N THR A 200 -7.62 -1.20 -14.50
CA THR A 200 -8.77 -1.55 -15.34
C THR A 200 -9.80 -0.42 -15.40
N ALA A 201 -10.13 0.17 -14.24
CA ALA A 201 -11.17 1.20 -14.13
C ALA A 201 -10.78 2.52 -14.83
N ASN A 202 -9.49 2.90 -14.81
CA ASN A 202 -8.98 4.09 -15.48
C ASN A 202 -7.50 3.93 -15.89
N PRO A 203 -7.23 3.27 -17.03
CA PRO A 203 -5.85 2.95 -17.45
C PRO A 203 -4.97 4.18 -17.69
N HIS A 204 -5.55 5.32 -18.09
CA HIS A 204 -4.79 6.55 -18.29
C HIS A 204 -4.31 7.12 -16.94
N TYR A 205 -5.22 7.21 -15.98
CA TYR A 205 -4.89 7.65 -14.62
C TYR A 205 -3.91 6.70 -13.94
N SER A 206 -4.09 5.38 -14.10
CA SER A 206 -3.14 4.37 -13.61
C SER A 206 -1.71 4.62 -14.10
N ARG A 207 -1.51 4.90 -15.40
CA ARG A 207 -0.17 5.23 -15.95
C ARG A 207 0.39 6.55 -15.41
N LEU A 208 -0.47 7.55 -15.22
CA LEU A 208 -0.06 8.82 -14.62
C LEU A 208 0.44 8.60 -13.19
N LEU A 209 -0.31 7.87 -12.37
CA LEU A 209 0.09 7.54 -11.00
C LEU A 209 1.43 6.79 -10.97
N LEU A 210 1.58 5.80 -11.84
CA LEU A 210 2.82 5.03 -11.93
C LEU A 210 4.02 5.91 -12.30
N GLN A 211 3.87 6.84 -13.23
CA GLN A 211 4.94 7.76 -13.60
C GLN A 211 5.41 8.60 -12.39
N HIS A 212 4.47 9.17 -11.64
CA HIS A 212 4.82 9.93 -10.43
C HIS A 212 5.45 9.02 -9.37
N ALA A 213 4.96 7.78 -9.19
CA ALA A 213 5.52 6.84 -8.24
C ALA A 213 6.99 6.52 -8.52
N GLN A 214 7.34 6.26 -9.79
CA GLN A 214 8.70 5.95 -10.20
C GLN A 214 9.66 7.13 -9.97
N GLN A 215 9.21 8.34 -10.31
CA GLN A 215 9.96 9.57 -10.09
C GLN A 215 10.19 9.86 -8.61
N LEU A 216 9.16 9.72 -7.76
CA LEU A 216 9.28 9.94 -6.31
C LEU A 216 10.19 8.91 -5.64
N PHE A 217 10.15 7.66 -6.08
CA PHE A 217 11.07 6.63 -5.60
C PHE A 217 12.52 6.96 -5.99
N GLU A 218 12.76 7.33 -7.26
CA GLU A 218 14.10 7.75 -7.72
C GLU A 218 14.60 8.97 -6.92
N PHE A 219 13.74 9.96 -6.70
CA PHE A 219 14.06 11.14 -5.88
C PHE A 219 14.43 10.74 -4.45
N GLY A 220 13.57 9.95 -3.78
CA GLY A 220 13.76 9.54 -2.39
C GLY A 220 15.00 8.68 -2.17
N ASP A 221 15.32 7.78 -3.10
CA ASP A 221 16.53 6.94 -3.00
C ASP A 221 17.82 7.70 -3.33
N LYS A 222 17.76 8.63 -4.31
CA LYS A 222 18.94 9.39 -4.75
C LYS A 222 19.36 10.47 -3.76
N PHE A 223 18.39 11.14 -3.14
CA PHE A 223 18.63 12.21 -2.17
C PHE A 223 18.14 11.74 -0.79
N ARG A 224 18.98 10.97 -0.10
CA ARG A 224 18.61 10.32 1.15
C ARG A 224 18.55 11.28 2.33
N GLY A 225 17.46 11.24 3.09
CA GLY A 225 17.32 11.97 4.35
C GLY A 225 15.91 11.86 4.93
N LYS A 226 15.77 12.12 6.24
CA LYS A 226 14.48 12.12 6.92
C LYS A 226 13.72 13.41 6.60
N TYR A 227 12.44 13.33 6.24
CA TYR A 227 11.72 14.55 5.87
C TYR A 227 11.55 15.53 7.02
N ASP A 228 11.52 15.07 8.27
CA ASP A 228 11.33 15.90 9.44
C ASP A 228 12.59 16.73 9.80
N GLU A 229 13.75 16.40 9.24
CA GLU A 229 14.95 17.24 9.28
C GLU A 229 14.85 18.43 8.31
N SER A 230 14.14 18.23 7.20
CA SER A 230 13.86 19.22 6.15
C SER A 230 12.65 20.10 6.46
N VAL A 231 11.54 19.48 6.87
CA VAL A 231 10.27 20.09 7.25
C VAL A 231 10.15 20.04 8.78
N LYS A 232 10.96 20.85 9.47
CA LYS A 232 11.12 20.79 10.93
C LYS A 232 9.84 21.02 11.73
N VAL A 233 8.86 21.70 11.15
CA VAL A 233 7.56 21.96 11.78
C VAL A 233 6.78 20.68 12.08
N VAL A 234 7.08 19.58 11.36
CA VAL A 234 6.38 18.31 11.54
C VAL A 234 6.85 17.49 12.76
N LYS A 235 8.01 17.83 13.34
CA LYS A 235 8.64 17.04 14.42
C LYS A 235 7.78 16.87 15.66
N GLY A 236 6.88 17.81 15.93
CA GLY A 236 5.93 17.76 17.04
C GLY A 236 4.75 16.82 16.80
N TYR A 237 4.57 16.32 15.58
CA TYR A 237 3.36 15.63 15.13
C TYR A 237 3.69 14.26 14.53
N TYR A 238 4.39 14.25 13.39
CA TYR A 238 4.72 13.05 12.63
C TYR A 238 6.24 12.95 12.39
N PRO A 239 7.08 12.89 13.45
CA PRO A 239 8.52 12.74 13.29
C PRO A 239 8.86 11.41 12.61
N SER A 240 9.96 11.39 11.86
CA SER A 240 10.50 10.20 11.20
C SER A 240 11.38 9.43 12.18
N VAL A 241 10.74 8.67 13.07
CA VAL A 241 11.44 8.02 14.19
C VAL A 241 12.15 6.77 13.71
N SER A 242 11.47 5.95 12.90
CA SER A 242 12.02 4.75 12.27
C SER A 242 13.18 5.03 11.34
N GLY A 243 13.15 6.16 10.61
CA GLY A 243 14.05 6.44 9.51
C GLY A 243 13.29 6.50 8.18
N PHE A 244 13.97 6.17 7.09
CA PHE A 244 13.36 6.11 5.75
C PHE A 244 13.64 4.79 5.03
N GLU A 245 14.48 3.95 5.63
CA GLU A 245 14.98 2.72 5.07
C GLU A 245 13.85 1.73 4.77
N ASP A 246 12.87 1.63 5.67
CA ASP A 246 11.68 0.80 5.48
C ASP A 246 10.73 1.35 4.42
N GLU A 247 10.53 2.67 4.31
CA GLU A 247 9.75 3.28 3.22
C GLU A 247 10.37 3.02 1.84
N LEU A 248 11.70 3.04 1.71
CA LEU A 248 12.35 2.74 0.44
C LEU A 248 12.18 1.27 0.03
N LEU A 249 12.34 0.33 0.97
CA LEU A 249 12.06 -1.09 0.72
C LEU A 249 10.58 -1.33 0.39
N TRP A 250 9.69 -0.69 1.13
CA TRP A 250 8.23 -0.74 0.94
C TRP A 250 7.81 -0.23 -0.43
N ALA A 251 8.29 0.95 -0.83
CA ALA A 251 8.03 1.55 -2.13
C ALA A 251 8.54 0.68 -3.28
N ALA A 252 9.75 0.11 -3.15
CA ALA A 252 10.31 -0.79 -4.14
C ALA A 252 9.44 -2.04 -4.35
N LEU A 253 8.93 -2.66 -3.28
CA LEU A 253 8.02 -3.80 -3.40
C LEU A 253 6.69 -3.42 -4.06
N TRP A 254 6.13 -2.25 -3.75
CA TRP A 254 4.90 -1.78 -4.40
C TRP A 254 5.10 -1.45 -5.88
N LEU A 255 6.22 -0.80 -6.23
CA LEU A 255 6.61 -0.56 -7.62
C LEU A 255 6.84 -1.87 -8.37
N TYR A 256 7.45 -2.87 -7.73
CA TYR A 256 7.57 -4.21 -8.30
C TYR A 256 6.19 -4.81 -8.59
N LYS A 257 5.27 -4.83 -7.62
CA LYS A 257 3.89 -5.30 -7.83
C LYS A 257 3.15 -4.53 -8.93
N ALA A 258 3.43 -3.23 -9.07
CA ALA A 258 2.80 -2.38 -10.07
C ALA A 258 3.36 -2.57 -11.49
N THR A 259 4.64 -2.96 -11.64
CA THR A 259 5.34 -2.95 -12.93
C THR A 259 5.81 -4.31 -13.42
N ASP A 260 5.98 -5.28 -12.51
CA ASP A 260 6.77 -6.50 -12.70
C ASP A 260 8.22 -6.23 -13.15
N ASN A 261 8.75 -5.02 -12.92
CA ASN A 261 10.14 -4.70 -13.20
C ASN A 261 11.05 -5.25 -12.10
N GLU A 262 11.83 -6.27 -12.44
CA GLU A 262 12.75 -6.97 -11.53
C GLU A 262 13.80 -6.06 -10.89
N ASP A 263 14.07 -4.87 -11.44
CA ASP A 263 15.01 -3.91 -10.85
C ASP A 263 14.54 -3.43 -9.46
N TYR A 264 13.23 -3.22 -9.27
CA TYR A 264 12.69 -2.83 -7.98
C TYR A 264 12.73 -3.97 -6.96
N LEU A 265 12.41 -5.20 -7.40
CA LEU A 265 12.54 -6.37 -6.54
C LEU A 265 14.01 -6.58 -6.15
N ARG A 266 14.93 -6.47 -7.10
CA ARG A 266 16.37 -6.59 -6.85
C ARG A 266 16.84 -5.55 -5.84
N TYR A 267 16.41 -4.29 -5.96
CA TYR A 267 16.69 -3.24 -4.98
C TYR A 267 16.22 -3.65 -3.57
N ALA A 268 14.96 -4.09 -3.42
CA ALA A 268 14.40 -4.49 -2.13
C ALA A 268 15.13 -5.70 -1.49
N LEU A 269 15.74 -6.56 -2.31
CA LEU A 269 16.50 -7.73 -1.84
C LEU A 269 17.97 -7.39 -1.54
N GLU A 270 18.61 -6.56 -2.36
CA GLU A 270 20.01 -6.15 -2.17
C GLU A 270 20.16 -5.22 -0.97
N MET A 271 19.23 -4.28 -0.79
CA MET A 271 19.23 -3.34 0.35
C MET A 271 18.68 -3.94 1.64
N ALA A 272 18.08 -5.14 1.59
CA ALA A 272 17.35 -5.76 2.70
C ALA A 272 18.13 -5.81 4.03
N ASN A 273 19.43 -6.11 3.97
CA ASN A 273 20.26 -6.18 5.17
C ASN A 273 20.61 -4.80 5.71
N GLU A 274 21.06 -3.91 4.82
CA GLU A 274 21.49 -2.54 5.16
C GLU A 274 20.33 -1.73 5.73
N PHE A 275 19.16 -1.84 5.11
CA PHE A 275 17.95 -1.09 5.45
C PHE A 275 17.09 -1.78 6.50
N GLY A 276 17.59 -2.86 7.09
CA GLY A 276 16.93 -3.48 8.23
C GLY A 276 15.81 -4.47 7.90
N GLY A 277 15.41 -4.59 6.64
CA GLY A 277 14.33 -5.46 6.16
C GLY A 277 14.42 -6.91 6.63
N ILE A 278 15.62 -7.47 6.69
CA ILE A 278 15.87 -8.86 7.16
C ILE A 278 16.58 -8.94 8.52
N THR A 279 16.96 -7.82 9.13
CA THR A 279 17.65 -7.82 10.43
C THR A 279 16.67 -7.51 11.57
N TRP A 280 15.77 -6.55 11.38
CA TRP A 280 14.80 -6.15 12.40
C TRP A 280 13.61 -7.11 12.49
N SER A 281 13.38 -7.59 13.71
CA SER A 281 12.17 -8.32 14.10
C SER A 281 11.26 -7.33 14.83
N VAL A 282 10.15 -6.93 14.20
CA VAL A 282 9.27 -5.88 14.70
C VAL A 282 7.98 -6.43 15.30
N THR A 283 7.34 -5.63 16.16
CA THR A 283 6.01 -5.90 16.75
C THR A 283 5.03 -4.76 16.49
N GLU A 284 5.37 -3.87 15.55
CA GLU A 284 4.62 -2.67 15.18
C GLU A 284 4.52 -2.55 13.65
N PHE A 285 3.38 -2.06 13.16
CA PHE A 285 3.16 -1.63 11.78
C PHE A 285 2.30 -0.35 11.78
N SER A 286 2.80 0.74 11.19
CA SER A 286 2.19 2.06 11.32
C SER A 286 2.59 3.01 10.18
N TRP A 287 2.07 4.24 10.22
CA TRP A 287 2.46 5.31 9.31
C TRP A 287 3.95 5.68 9.39
N ASP A 288 4.66 5.30 10.45
CA ASP A 288 6.11 5.50 10.65
C ASP A 288 6.89 4.21 10.38
N VAL A 289 6.36 3.02 10.72
CA VAL A 289 7.10 1.75 10.61
C VAL A 289 6.46 0.79 9.60
N LYS A 290 7.14 0.49 8.48
CA LYS A 290 6.66 -0.38 7.38
C LYS A 290 7.20 -1.81 7.39
N PHE A 291 8.17 -2.13 8.26
CA PHE A 291 8.85 -3.43 8.26
C PHE A 291 7.91 -4.64 8.24
N ALA A 292 6.89 -4.69 9.10
CA ALA A 292 5.98 -5.84 9.12
C ALA A 292 5.22 -6.01 7.78
N GLY A 293 4.72 -4.91 7.21
CA GLY A 293 4.02 -4.92 5.93
C GLY A 293 4.93 -5.35 4.77
N LEU A 294 6.13 -4.76 4.67
CA LEU A 294 7.08 -5.10 3.61
C LEU A 294 7.60 -6.54 3.73
N GLN A 295 7.83 -7.03 4.96
CA GLN A 295 8.26 -8.41 5.22
C GLN A 295 7.18 -9.40 4.80
N ILE A 296 5.91 -9.11 5.08
CA ILE A 296 4.75 -9.90 4.66
C ILE A 296 4.60 -9.89 3.13
N ILE A 297 4.71 -8.74 2.46
CA ILE A 297 4.65 -8.68 1.00
C ILE A 297 5.78 -9.50 0.38
N ALA A 298 7.01 -9.33 0.87
CA ALA A 298 8.17 -10.07 0.36
C ALA A 298 8.03 -11.58 0.59
N SER A 299 7.50 -12.01 1.75
CA SER A 299 7.29 -13.42 2.04
C SER A 299 6.27 -14.06 1.10
N MET A 300 5.20 -13.34 0.74
CA MET A 300 4.21 -13.82 -0.22
C MET A 300 4.78 -14.06 -1.62
N LEU A 301 5.89 -13.42 -2.01
CA LEU A 301 6.52 -13.66 -3.31
C LEU A 301 7.17 -15.05 -3.42
N LEU A 302 7.49 -15.71 -2.29
CA LEU A 302 8.15 -17.02 -2.28
C LEU A 302 7.31 -18.14 -2.90
N VAL A 303 5.99 -18.01 -2.97
CA VAL A 303 5.12 -19.04 -3.56
C VAL A 303 5.22 -19.08 -5.08
N GLU A 304 5.60 -17.97 -5.71
CA GLU A 304 5.74 -17.88 -7.16
C GLU A 304 7.00 -18.63 -7.63
N GLU A 305 6.84 -19.50 -8.63
CA GLU A 305 7.95 -20.36 -9.11
C GLU A 305 9.14 -19.53 -9.62
N LYS A 306 8.86 -18.38 -10.27
CA LYS A 306 9.91 -17.48 -10.79
C LYS A 306 10.85 -16.98 -9.68
N HIS A 307 10.32 -16.70 -8.50
CA HIS A 307 11.10 -16.18 -7.37
C HIS A 307 11.86 -17.27 -6.62
N ARG A 308 11.37 -18.53 -6.64
CA ARG A 308 12.08 -19.66 -6.01
C ARG A 308 13.41 -20.01 -6.69
N LYS A 309 13.60 -19.60 -7.94
CA LYS A 309 14.82 -19.87 -8.73
C LYS A 309 15.78 -18.67 -8.76
N MET A 310 15.43 -17.57 -8.09
CA MET A 310 16.28 -16.37 -8.06
C MET A 310 17.49 -16.53 -7.14
N LYS A 311 18.59 -15.86 -7.50
CA LYS A 311 19.84 -15.79 -6.73
C LYS A 311 19.63 -15.38 -5.26
N PHE A 312 18.64 -14.53 -4.99
CA PHE A 312 18.34 -13.95 -3.67
C PHE A 312 17.24 -14.69 -2.89
N LYS A 313 16.90 -15.94 -3.24
CA LYS A 313 15.89 -16.74 -2.54
C LYS A 313 16.08 -16.76 -1.01
N HIS A 314 17.32 -16.85 -0.54
CA HIS A 314 17.65 -16.86 0.89
C HIS A 314 17.26 -15.56 1.60
N VAL A 315 17.33 -14.40 0.93
CA VAL A 315 16.88 -13.11 1.47
C VAL A 315 15.38 -13.09 1.64
N LEU A 316 14.63 -13.61 0.65
CA LEU A 316 13.19 -13.77 0.74
C LEU A 316 12.78 -14.73 1.87
N GLU A 317 13.53 -15.82 2.09
CA GLU A 317 13.34 -16.72 3.23
C GLU A 317 13.59 -16.02 4.58
N GLN A 318 14.54 -15.08 4.64
CA GLN A 318 14.76 -14.26 5.82
C GLN A 318 13.63 -13.24 6.03
N TYR A 319 13.15 -12.58 4.98
CA TYR A 319 11.94 -11.74 5.04
C TYR A 319 10.74 -12.54 5.57
N HIS A 320 10.54 -13.75 5.06
CA HIS A 320 9.52 -14.67 5.56
C HIS A 320 9.68 -14.97 7.05
N SER A 321 10.89 -15.23 7.52
CA SER A 321 11.12 -15.43 8.97
C SER A 321 10.76 -14.20 9.79
N LYS A 322 10.97 -12.98 9.28
CA LYS A 322 10.57 -11.74 9.97
C LYS A 322 9.06 -11.49 9.93
N ALA A 323 8.41 -11.80 8.81
CA ALA A 323 6.96 -11.78 8.68
C ALA A 323 6.31 -12.74 9.70
N ASP A 324 6.79 -13.98 9.76
CA ASP A 324 6.33 -14.97 10.74
C ASP A 324 6.49 -14.45 12.17
N TYR A 325 7.63 -13.85 12.51
CA TYR A 325 7.87 -13.27 13.83
C TYR A 325 6.80 -12.24 14.23
N TYR A 326 6.46 -11.29 13.34
CA TYR A 326 5.46 -10.26 13.62
C TYR A 326 4.06 -10.87 13.82
N LEU A 327 3.67 -11.80 12.94
CA LEU A 327 2.36 -12.47 12.99
C LEU A 327 2.24 -13.33 14.25
N CYS A 328 3.29 -14.08 14.59
CA CYS A 328 3.37 -14.85 15.82
C CYS A 328 3.36 -13.96 17.07
N ALA A 329 3.99 -12.78 17.04
CA ALA A 329 3.92 -11.80 18.12
C ALA A 329 2.48 -11.33 18.37
N CYS A 330 1.73 -11.06 17.28
CA CYS A 330 0.32 -10.70 17.33
C CYS A 330 -0.55 -11.83 17.91
N LEU A 331 -0.12 -13.09 17.79
CA LEU A 331 -0.84 -14.27 18.31
C LEU A 331 -0.36 -14.73 19.70
N ASN A 332 0.61 -14.04 20.31
CA ASN A 332 1.26 -14.43 21.57
C ASN A 332 2.07 -15.74 21.50
N LYS A 333 2.61 -16.03 20.31
CA LYS A 333 3.26 -17.31 19.99
C LYS A 333 4.78 -17.23 19.85
N ASN A 334 5.40 -16.07 20.10
CA ASN A 334 6.86 -15.95 20.21
C ASN A 334 7.35 -16.30 21.61
N ASN A 335 8.59 -16.78 21.73
CA ASN A 335 9.23 -17.01 23.03
C ASN A 335 9.77 -15.73 23.67
N VAL A 336 10.17 -14.75 22.86
CA VAL A 336 10.90 -13.56 23.33
C VAL A 336 9.96 -12.39 23.57
N THR A 337 9.46 -11.78 22.51
CA THR A 337 8.61 -10.58 22.58
C THR A 337 7.33 -10.81 21.81
N ASN A 338 6.21 -10.47 22.44
CA ASN A 338 4.87 -10.52 21.85
C ASN A 338 4.22 -9.15 22.02
N VAL A 339 3.20 -8.88 21.22
CA VAL A 339 2.38 -7.67 21.39
C VAL A 339 1.57 -7.80 22.68
N ASN A 340 1.56 -6.75 23.50
CA ASN A 340 0.79 -6.70 24.74
C ASN A 340 -0.72 -6.72 24.45
N ARG A 341 -1.51 -7.12 25.44
CA ARG A 341 -2.98 -7.12 25.34
C ARG A 341 -3.62 -6.47 26.55
N THR A 342 -4.77 -5.85 26.33
CA THR A 342 -5.68 -5.48 27.41
C THR A 342 -6.31 -6.74 28.02
N PRO A 343 -6.89 -6.67 29.23
CA PRO A 343 -7.68 -7.76 29.81
C PRO A 343 -8.79 -8.29 28.87
N GLY A 344 -9.41 -7.41 28.07
CA GLY A 344 -10.41 -7.74 27.06
C GLY A 344 -9.86 -8.36 25.77
N GLY A 345 -8.55 -8.53 25.64
CA GLY A 345 -7.92 -9.22 24.51
C GLY A 345 -7.55 -8.33 23.31
N LEU A 346 -7.68 -7.01 23.43
CA LEU A 346 -7.26 -6.05 22.40
C LEU A 346 -5.73 -5.98 22.34
N LEU A 347 -5.15 -5.98 21.15
CA LEU A 347 -3.73 -5.66 20.96
C LEU A 347 -3.43 -4.22 21.44
N PHE A 348 -2.42 -4.06 22.29
CA PHE A 348 -2.08 -2.78 22.91
C PHE A 348 -0.60 -2.45 22.73
N ILE A 349 -0.28 -1.52 21.83
CA ILE A 349 1.09 -1.17 21.45
C ILE A 349 1.49 0.16 22.12
N ARG A 350 0.65 1.20 21.96
CA ARG A 350 0.90 2.54 22.52
C ARG A 350 -0.38 3.12 23.14
N GLN A 351 -0.22 4.09 24.04
CA GLN A 351 -1.34 4.73 24.73
C GLN A 351 -2.11 5.71 23.83
N TRP A 352 -1.40 6.51 23.02
CA TRP A 352 -2.03 7.45 22.11
C TRP A 352 -2.43 6.73 20.83
N ASN A 353 -3.71 6.86 20.46
CA ASN A 353 -4.27 6.36 19.20
C ASN A 353 -3.94 4.88 18.91
N ASN A 354 -4.16 4.00 19.89
CA ASN A 354 -3.80 2.58 19.80
C ASN A 354 -4.51 1.83 18.65
N MET A 355 -5.72 2.27 18.29
CA MET A 355 -6.56 1.60 17.28
C MET A 355 -5.95 1.60 15.87
N GLN A 356 -4.97 2.45 15.57
CA GLN A 356 -4.18 2.32 14.33
C GLN A 356 -3.47 0.97 14.25
N TYR A 357 -2.89 0.50 15.36
CA TYR A 357 -2.10 -0.73 15.39
C TYR A 357 -3.00 -1.95 15.34
N VAL A 358 -4.17 -1.86 15.98
CA VAL A 358 -5.19 -2.91 16.00
C VAL A 358 -5.74 -3.15 14.60
N SER A 359 -6.19 -2.09 13.92
CA SER A 359 -6.75 -2.17 12.56
C SER A 359 -5.70 -2.65 11.55
N ASN A 360 -4.47 -2.13 11.65
CA ASN A 360 -3.33 -2.54 10.82
C ASN A 360 -2.98 -4.02 11.02
N ALA A 361 -2.85 -4.48 12.26
CA ALA A 361 -2.57 -5.88 12.57
C ALA A 361 -3.70 -6.80 12.09
N ALA A 362 -4.96 -6.42 12.34
CA ALA A 362 -6.13 -7.18 11.89
C ALA A 362 -6.12 -7.35 10.35
N PHE A 363 -5.82 -6.27 9.61
CA PHE A 363 -5.69 -6.34 8.16
C PHE A 363 -4.55 -7.27 7.72
N LEU A 364 -3.33 -7.09 8.25
CA LEU A 364 -2.17 -7.92 7.88
C LEU A 364 -2.38 -9.41 8.18
N LEU A 365 -2.94 -9.74 9.36
CA LEU A 365 -3.30 -11.11 9.73
C LEU A 365 -4.35 -11.69 8.77
N THR A 366 -5.31 -10.88 8.33
CA THR A 366 -6.34 -11.29 7.36
C THR A 366 -5.72 -11.64 6.01
N VAL A 367 -4.89 -10.75 5.46
CA VAL A 367 -4.19 -10.99 4.17
C VAL A 367 -3.27 -12.22 4.26
N TYR A 368 -2.52 -12.36 5.36
CA TYR A 368 -1.63 -13.50 5.51
C TYR A 368 -2.37 -14.83 5.72
N SER A 369 -3.53 -14.82 6.39
CA SER A 369 -4.37 -16.01 6.50
C SER A 369 -4.81 -16.50 5.12
N ASP A 370 -5.25 -15.60 4.23
CA ASP A 370 -5.61 -15.96 2.86
C ASP A 370 -4.40 -16.49 2.07
N HIS A 371 -3.23 -15.90 2.27
CA HIS A 371 -1.98 -16.41 1.70
C HIS A 371 -1.68 -17.85 2.14
N LEU A 372 -1.73 -18.12 3.45
CA LEU A 372 -1.51 -19.45 4.03
C LEU A 372 -2.52 -20.47 3.51
N ARG A 373 -3.81 -20.07 3.39
CA ARG A 373 -4.86 -20.94 2.85
C ARG A 373 -4.58 -21.28 1.38
N ALA A 374 -4.22 -20.28 0.57
CA ALA A 374 -3.94 -20.45 -0.85
C ALA A 374 -2.67 -21.28 -1.14
N SER A 375 -1.65 -21.14 -0.30
CA SER A 375 -0.39 -21.89 -0.42
C SER A 375 -0.42 -23.25 0.28
N ASN A 376 -1.52 -23.59 0.97
CA ASN A 376 -1.65 -24.78 1.82
C ASN A 376 -0.52 -24.87 2.87
N GLN A 377 -0.18 -23.74 3.46
CA GLN A 377 0.86 -23.61 4.48
C GLN A 377 0.26 -23.29 5.85
N ARG A 378 1.10 -23.39 6.87
CA ARG A 378 0.80 -23.01 8.25
C ARG A 378 1.83 -21.98 8.71
N LEU A 379 1.40 -21.06 9.57
CA LEU A 379 2.29 -20.11 10.21
C LEU A 379 3.12 -20.86 11.26
N ARG A 380 4.45 -20.75 11.16
CA ARG A 380 5.38 -21.41 12.09
C ARG A 380 5.75 -20.44 13.20
N CYS A 381 5.38 -20.77 14.43
CA CYS A 381 5.71 -19.98 15.61
C CYS A 381 6.47 -20.80 16.65
N ASP A 382 7.21 -20.12 17.52
CA ASP A 382 7.95 -20.78 18.61
C ASP A 382 7.05 -21.65 19.50
N ARG A 383 5.82 -21.18 19.76
CA ARG A 383 4.83 -21.84 20.62
C ARG A 383 3.76 -22.61 19.81
N GLY A 384 4.21 -23.25 18.74
CA GLY A 384 3.42 -24.17 17.92
C GLY A 384 2.82 -23.53 16.66
N ASP A 385 2.59 -24.36 15.65
CA ASP A 385 2.12 -23.95 14.34
C ASP A 385 0.65 -23.55 14.34
N VAL A 386 0.33 -22.41 13.71
CA VAL A 386 -1.01 -21.84 13.63
C VAL A 386 -1.56 -22.01 12.21
N GLY A 387 -2.81 -22.49 12.11
CA GLY A 387 -3.47 -22.67 10.82
C GLY A 387 -4.11 -21.38 10.30
N PRO A 388 -4.42 -21.26 8.98
CA PRO A 388 -5.02 -20.06 8.41
C PRO A 388 -6.31 -19.63 9.12
N GLU A 389 -7.17 -20.58 9.49
CA GLU A 389 -8.43 -20.28 10.19
C GLU A 389 -8.22 -19.68 11.59
N GLU A 390 -7.17 -20.10 12.31
CA GLU A 390 -6.85 -19.56 13.63
C GLU A 390 -6.25 -18.15 13.52
N VAL A 391 -5.41 -17.89 12.51
CA VAL A 391 -4.93 -16.54 12.19
C VAL A 391 -6.10 -15.60 11.87
N PHE A 392 -7.02 -16.05 11.01
CA PHE A 392 -8.20 -15.25 10.63
C PHE A 392 -9.17 -15.04 11.79
N ALA A 393 -9.41 -16.06 12.62
CA ALA A 393 -10.25 -15.93 13.81
C ALA A 393 -9.69 -14.90 14.79
N PHE A 394 -8.36 -14.82 14.94
CA PHE A 394 -7.75 -13.78 15.76
C PHE A 394 -7.92 -12.39 15.14
N ALA A 395 -7.70 -12.24 13.82
CA ALA A 395 -7.96 -10.98 13.10
C ALA A 395 -9.41 -10.51 13.28
N LYS A 396 -10.37 -11.42 13.12
CA LYS A 396 -11.79 -11.19 13.37
C LYS A 396 -12.05 -10.73 14.80
N SER A 397 -11.42 -11.33 15.80
CA SER A 397 -11.62 -10.93 17.21
C SER A 397 -11.21 -9.47 17.47
N GLN A 398 -10.18 -8.96 16.77
CA GLN A 398 -9.78 -7.56 16.88
C GLN A 398 -10.79 -6.62 16.22
N VAL A 399 -11.35 -7.00 15.06
CA VAL A 399 -12.43 -6.23 14.42
C VAL A 399 -13.71 -6.28 15.25
N ASP A 400 -14.08 -7.43 15.80
CA ASP A 400 -15.23 -7.58 16.69
C ASP A 400 -15.07 -6.72 17.94
N TYR A 401 -13.87 -6.66 18.52
CA TYR A 401 -13.57 -5.75 19.63
C TYR A 401 -13.83 -4.30 19.22
N ILE A 402 -13.37 -3.85 18.04
CA ILE A 402 -13.64 -2.50 17.52
C ILE A 402 -15.16 -2.25 17.42
N LEU A 403 -15.94 -3.24 16.99
CA LEU A 403 -17.37 -3.10 16.72
C LEU A 403 -18.27 -3.27 17.96
N GLY A 404 -17.71 -3.72 19.09
CA GLY A 404 -18.41 -3.73 20.38
C GLY A 404 -18.23 -4.99 21.22
N ALA A 405 -17.53 -6.02 20.75
CA ALA A 405 -17.21 -7.22 21.53
C ALA A 405 -16.05 -6.96 22.50
N ASN A 406 -16.25 -6.01 23.41
CA ASN A 406 -15.27 -5.56 24.38
C ASN A 406 -15.93 -5.38 25.76
N PRO A 407 -15.15 -5.25 26.85
CA PRO A 407 -15.70 -5.13 28.20
C PRO A 407 -16.67 -3.95 28.41
N MET A 408 -16.61 -2.93 27.55
CA MET A 408 -17.52 -1.79 27.60
C MET A 408 -18.80 -1.99 26.77
N ALA A 409 -18.92 -3.06 26.00
CA ALA A 409 -20.04 -3.30 25.07
C ALA A 409 -20.33 -2.06 24.20
N MET A 410 -19.27 -1.46 23.64
CA MET A 410 -19.32 -0.17 22.94
C MET A 410 -18.50 -0.24 21.66
N SER A 411 -19.07 0.19 20.54
CA SER A 411 -18.34 0.32 19.29
C SER A 411 -17.35 1.50 19.40
N TYR A 412 -16.12 1.31 18.96
CA TYR A 412 -15.13 2.38 18.76
C TYR A 412 -15.17 2.94 17.33
N LEU A 413 -16.01 2.37 16.45
CA LEU A 413 -16.36 2.94 15.15
C LEU A 413 -17.57 3.87 15.30
N VAL A 414 -17.37 5.18 15.10
CA VAL A 414 -18.39 6.20 15.32
C VAL A 414 -19.61 5.98 14.41
N GLY A 415 -20.81 6.00 15.01
CA GLY A 415 -22.06 5.79 14.30
C GLY A 415 -22.37 4.34 13.93
N TYR A 416 -21.62 3.37 14.45
CA TYR A 416 -21.90 1.94 14.33
C TYR A 416 -22.38 1.34 15.67
N GLY A 417 -23.33 0.40 15.63
CA GLY A 417 -23.96 -0.15 16.82
C GLY A 417 -24.89 0.83 17.54
N SER A 418 -25.38 0.44 18.72
CA SER A 418 -26.27 1.25 19.56
C SER A 418 -25.52 2.18 20.52
N ARG A 419 -24.24 1.90 20.79
CA ARG A 419 -23.39 2.68 21.70
C ARG A 419 -22.02 2.88 21.06
N TYR A 420 -21.66 4.15 20.87
CA TYR A 420 -20.41 4.59 20.23
C TYR A 420 -20.02 5.99 20.73
N PRO A 421 -18.76 6.44 20.57
CA PRO A 421 -18.30 7.76 21.01
C PRO A 421 -19.11 8.89 20.38
N GLN A 422 -19.53 9.85 21.19
CA GLN A 422 -20.31 11.00 20.77
C GLN A 422 -19.53 12.31 20.88
N ARG A 423 -18.39 12.32 21.58
CA ARG A 423 -17.59 13.52 21.87
C ARG A 423 -16.16 13.36 21.36
N MET A 424 -16.07 13.06 20.07
CA MET A 424 -14.80 12.90 19.35
C MET A 424 -13.97 14.20 19.36
N HIS A 425 -12.66 14.10 19.55
CA HIS A 425 -11.71 15.22 19.39
C HIS A 425 -11.61 15.61 17.90
N HIS A 426 -12.54 16.43 17.41
CA HIS A 426 -12.61 16.81 16.00
C HIS A 426 -13.28 18.18 15.81
N ARG A 427 -12.58 19.14 15.20
CA ARG A 427 -13.04 20.53 15.06
C ARG A 427 -14.34 20.64 14.27
N GLY A 428 -14.35 20.10 13.04
CA GLY A 428 -15.55 20.11 12.20
C GLY A 428 -16.73 19.31 12.77
N ALA A 429 -16.49 18.43 13.74
CA ALA A 429 -17.54 17.63 14.37
C ALA A 429 -18.20 18.37 15.53
N SER A 430 -17.35 18.98 16.36
CA SER A 430 -17.73 19.61 17.64
C SER A 430 -18.37 20.98 17.47
N ILE A 431 -18.10 21.67 16.36
CA ILE A 431 -18.65 22.99 16.06
C ILE A 431 -19.86 22.85 15.13
N GLU A 432 -20.89 23.68 15.33
CA GLU A 432 -22.05 23.71 14.42
C GLU A 432 -21.63 23.90 12.96
N SER A 433 -22.25 23.16 12.03
CA SER A 433 -21.77 23.15 10.64
C SER A 433 -21.89 24.52 9.96
N TYR A 434 -21.02 24.78 8.97
CA TYR A 434 -21.10 26.00 8.14
C TYR A 434 -22.43 26.13 7.39
N ARG A 435 -23.10 25.01 7.10
CA ARG A 435 -24.43 25.00 6.46
C ARG A 435 -25.53 25.50 7.39
N GLU A 436 -25.47 25.12 8.65
CA GLU A 436 -26.43 25.56 9.67
C GLU A 436 -26.18 27.01 10.07
N ASN A 437 -24.91 27.40 10.26
CA ASN A 437 -24.54 28.78 10.55
C ASN A 437 -23.34 29.24 9.71
N LYS A 438 -23.60 30.16 8.77
CA LYS A 438 -22.57 30.77 7.91
C LYS A 438 -21.77 31.89 8.59
N GLY A 439 -22.14 32.26 9.81
CA GLY A 439 -21.40 33.23 10.60
C GLY A 439 -19.99 32.74 10.87
N PHE A 440 -19.01 33.63 10.73
CA PHE A 440 -17.60 33.33 10.95
C PHE A 440 -17.33 32.96 12.42
N ILE A 441 -16.56 31.90 12.66
CA ILE A 441 -16.12 31.48 13.98
C ILE A 441 -14.61 31.75 14.12
N GLY A 442 -14.26 32.65 15.03
CA GLY A 442 -12.88 33.07 15.25
C GLY A 442 -11.99 31.98 15.88
N CYS A 443 -10.67 32.16 15.77
CA CYS A 443 -9.63 31.21 16.19
C CYS A 443 -9.89 30.54 17.54
N THR A 444 -10.02 31.33 18.62
CA THR A 444 -10.20 30.80 19.98
C THR A 444 -11.67 30.63 20.36
N GLN A 445 -12.60 31.21 19.59
CA GLN A 445 -14.03 31.17 19.88
C GLN A 445 -14.56 29.73 19.91
N GLY A 446 -13.99 28.85 19.09
CA GLY A 446 -14.25 27.42 19.15
C GLY A 446 -13.98 26.77 20.49
N TYR A 447 -12.88 27.16 21.13
CA TYR A 447 -12.50 26.67 22.45
C TYR A 447 -13.51 27.12 23.50
N ASP A 448 -13.86 28.40 23.48
CA ASP A 448 -14.77 29.02 24.44
C ASP A 448 -16.19 28.43 24.35
N ASN A 449 -16.68 28.26 23.12
CA ASN A 449 -18.09 27.98 22.88
C ASN A 449 -18.39 26.50 22.61
N TRP A 450 -17.48 25.69 22.06
CA TRP A 450 -17.79 24.30 21.64
C TRP A 450 -16.86 23.25 22.23
N PHE A 451 -15.54 23.45 22.24
CA PHE A 451 -14.58 22.44 22.69
C PHE A 451 -14.85 21.94 24.12
N GLN A 452 -15.25 22.86 25.01
CA GLN A 452 -15.50 22.58 26.43
C GLN A 452 -16.89 21.99 26.71
N ARG A 453 -17.80 21.91 25.72
CA ARG A 453 -19.18 21.44 25.95
C ARG A 453 -19.22 19.97 26.32
N ASN A 454 -20.08 19.63 27.29
CA ASN A 454 -20.31 18.24 27.67
C ASN A 454 -21.31 17.53 26.74
N ASP A 455 -22.01 18.28 25.88
CA ASP A 455 -22.94 17.73 24.90
C ASP A 455 -22.20 16.93 23.81
N PRO A 456 -22.90 15.96 23.19
CA PRO A 456 -22.46 15.31 21.95
C PRO A 456 -22.01 16.32 20.88
N ASN A 457 -21.08 15.91 20.02
CA ASN A 457 -20.72 16.68 18.84
C ASN A 457 -21.95 16.88 17.94
N PRO A 458 -22.27 18.10 17.50
CA PRO A 458 -23.43 18.38 16.65
C PRO A 458 -23.36 17.69 15.28
N ASN A 459 -22.15 17.45 14.76
CA ASN A 459 -21.96 16.71 13.51
C ASN A 459 -21.30 15.36 13.80
N LEU A 460 -21.98 14.28 13.41
CA LEU A 460 -21.47 12.93 13.59
C LEU A 460 -20.46 12.58 12.49
N VAL A 461 -19.24 12.21 12.88
CA VAL A 461 -18.17 11.74 12.00
C VAL A 461 -18.31 10.24 11.77
N VAL A 462 -19.33 9.85 11.02
CA VAL A 462 -19.68 8.44 10.81
C VAL A 462 -18.51 7.68 10.19
N GLY A 463 -18.15 6.55 10.81
CA GLY A 463 -17.06 5.68 10.35
C GLY A 463 -15.68 6.01 10.87
N ALA A 464 -15.53 7.08 11.66
CA ALA A 464 -14.27 7.38 12.33
C ALA A 464 -13.93 6.28 13.34
N LEU A 465 -12.75 5.66 13.20
CA LEU A 465 -12.17 4.79 14.23
C LEU A 465 -11.36 5.63 15.21
N VAL A 466 -11.92 5.89 16.40
CA VAL A 466 -11.24 6.66 17.46
C VAL A 466 -10.04 5.90 18.03
N GLY A 467 -9.17 6.59 18.77
CA GLY A 467 -7.97 6.02 19.38
C GLY A 467 -8.19 4.81 20.29
N GLY A 468 -9.39 4.67 20.86
CA GLY A 468 -9.83 3.48 21.59
C GLY A 468 -9.55 3.52 23.09
N PRO A 469 -9.75 2.41 23.82
CA PRO A 469 -9.61 2.36 25.26
C PRO A 469 -8.14 2.39 25.69
N ASP A 470 -7.92 2.60 26.98
CA ASP A 470 -6.61 2.41 27.60
C ASP A 470 -6.26 0.92 27.77
N LYS A 471 -5.10 0.66 28.38
CA LYS A 471 -4.58 -0.70 28.61
C LYS A 471 -5.47 -1.59 29.49
N MET A 472 -6.46 -1.01 30.19
CA MET A 472 -7.40 -1.68 31.09
C MET A 472 -8.81 -1.76 30.50
N ASP A 473 -8.94 -1.60 29.17
CA ASP A 473 -10.21 -1.58 28.45
C ASP A 473 -11.14 -0.42 28.89
N GLN A 474 -10.61 0.64 29.50
CA GLN A 474 -11.40 1.81 29.90
C GLN A 474 -11.37 2.89 28.84
N PHE A 475 -12.55 3.42 28.50
CA PHE A 475 -12.73 4.49 27.53
C PHE A 475 -13.51 5.66 28.17
N SER A 476 -12.94 6.85 28.07
CA SER A 476 -13.59 8.10 28.43
C SER A 476 -13.93 8.86 27.14
N ASP A 477 -15.22 8.89 26.81
CA ASP A 477 -15.77 9.67 25.69
C ASP A 477 -15.73 11.18 26.02
N ASP A 478 -14.55 11.77 26.09
CA ASP A 478 -14.31 13.19 26.38
C ASP A 478 -13.52 13.81 25.22
N ARG A 479 -14.05 14.89 24.64
CA ARG A 479 -13.43 15.64 23.53
C ARG A 479 -12.02 16.11 23.85
N LYS A 480 -11.69 16.33 25.11
CA LYS A 480 -10.34 16.73 25.54
C LYS A 480 -9.36 15.57 25.56
N ASN A 481 -9.87 14.34 25.65
CA ASN A 481 -9.08 13.13 25.70
C ASN A 481 -8.72 12.69 24.27
N PHE A 482 -7.88 13.46 23.60
CA PHE A 482 -7.44 13.19 22.23
C PHE A 482 -6.75 11.83 22.10
N MET A 483 -6.08 11.34 23.16
CA MET A 483 -5.47 9.98 23.16
C MET A 483 -6.46 8.88 22.81
N GLN A 484 -7.71 8.98 23.28
CA GLN A 484 -8.74 7.95 23.09
C GLN A 484 -9.79 8.36 22.05
N THR A 485 -10.12 9.64 21.94
CA THR A 485 -11.27 10.13 21.15
C THR A 485 -10.91 10.76 19.82
N GLU A 486 -9.63 10.97 19.52
CA GLU A 486 -9.19 11.41 18.20
C GLU A 486 -9.20 10.23 17.22
N SER A 487 -9.52 10.49 15.95
CA SER A 487 -9.27 9.54 14.86
C SER A 487 -8.39 10.18 13.83
N CYS A 488 -7.53 9.37 13.21
CA CYS A 488 -6.74 9.76 12.06
C CYS A 488 -7.20 8.98 10.83
N THR A 489 -6.93 9.47 9.62
CA THR A 489 -7.30 8.79 8.38
C THR A 489 -6.77 7.34 8.31
N TYR A 490 -5.53 7.14 8.76
CA TYR A 490 -4.87 5.84 8.70
C TYR A 490 -5.43 4.80 9.69
N ASN A 491 -6.14 5.21 10.76
CA ASN A 491 -6.84 4.28 11.65
C ASN A 491 -7.89 3.46 10.88
N THR A 492 -8.56 4.11 9.94
CA THR A 492 -9.72 3.53 9.25
C THR A 492 -9.34 2.87 7.93
N ALA A 493 -8.20 3.27 7.32
CA ALA A 493 -7.76 2.81 6.01
C ALA A 493 -7.61 1.29 5.90
N SER A 494 -6.89 0.66 6.84
CA SER A 494 -6.67 -0.78 6.87
C SER A 494 -7.93 -1.57 7.24
N LEU A 495 -8.82 -0.96 8.03
CA LEU A 495 -10.09 -1.56 8.45
C LEU A 495 -11.04 -1.83 7.27
N VAL A 496 -11.01 -0.99 6.22
CA VAL A 496 -11.82 -1.17 5.00
C VAL A 496 -11.61 -2.57 4.39
N GLY A 497 -10.35 -2.98 4.20
CA GLY A 497 -10.05 -4.31 3.64
C GLY A 497 -10.46 -5.45 4.56
N ALA A 498 -10.19 -5.33 5.88
CA ALA A 498 -10.57 -6.35 6.84
C ALA A 498 -12.10 -6.55 6.94
N LEU A 499 -12.86 -5.46 6.94
CA LEU A 499 -14.33 -5.49 6.95
C LEU A 499 -14.91 -6.08 5.65
N ALA A 500 -14.31 -5.76 4.50
CA ALA A 500 -14.71 -6.36 3.24
C ALA A 500 -14.56 -7.88 3.26
N LYS A 501 -13.41 -8.39 3.71
CA LYS A 501 -13.19 -9.83 3.85
C LYS A 501 -14.20 -10.48 4.79
N LEU A 502 -14.46 -9.87 5.95
CA LEU A 502 -15.41 -10.39 6.93
C LEU A 502 -16.86 -10.40 6.40
N HIS A 503 -17.25 -9.36 5.65
CA HIS A 503 -18.54 -9.31 4.97
C HIS A 503 -18.70 -10.44 3.94
N GLY A 504 -17.67 -10.67 3.11
CA GLY A 504 -17.67 -11.80 2.16
C GLY A 504 -17.74 -13.17 2.86
N PHE A 505 -17.09 -13.31 4.02
CA PHE A 505 -17.12 -14.52 4.83
C PHE A 505 -18.51 -14.83 5.40
N GLU A 506 -19.22 -13.84 5.96
CA GLU A 506 -20.56 -14.05 6.54
C GLU A 506 -21.63 -14.38 5.49
N ASN A 507 -21.48 -13.89 4.26
CA ASN A 507 -22.43 -14.15 3.17
C ASN A 507 -22.30 -15.54 2.52
N GLY A 508 -21.46 -16.42 3.06
CA GLY A 508 -21.39 -17.83 2.66
C GLY A 508 -20.60 -18.10 1.38
N ASP A 509 -19.74 -17.18 0.93
CA ASP A 509 -18.92 -17.33 -0.28
C ASP A 509 -17.68 -18.24 -0.07
N PHE A 510 -17.86 -19.34 0.65
CA PHE A 510 -16.81 -20.28 1.06
C PHE A 510 -16.30 -21.19 -0.07
N ASN A 511 -16.83 -21.08 -1.29
CA ASN A 511 -16.59 -22.08 -2.35
C ASN A 511 -16.27 -21.52 -3.74
N SER A 512 -16.04 -20.21 -3.91
CA SER A 512 -15.45 -19.77 -5.17
C SER A 512 -13.93 -19.96 -5.11
N PRO A 513 -13.30 -20.75 -6.00
CA PRO A 513 -11.85 -20.90 -6.06
C PRO A 513 -11.21 -19.63 -6.62
N LEU A 514 -11.35 -18.51 -5.92
CA LEU A 514 -10.92 -17.19 -6.39
C LEU A 514 -9.41 -17.00 -6.34
N VAL A 515 -8.67 -17.81 -5.58
CA VAL A 515 -7.20 -17.71 -5.58
C VAL A 515 -6.54 -18.57 -6.67
N ALA A 516 -7.14 -19.72 -7.04
CA ALA A 516 -6.69 -20.49 -8.21
C ALA A 516 -7.03 -19.78 -9.53
N GLN A 517 -8.09 -18.97 -9.55
CA GLN A 517 -8.37 -18.08 -10.68
C GLN A 517 -7.51 -16.81 -10.68
N LYS A 518 -7.04 -16.27 -9.54
CA LYS A 518 -6.15 -15.09 -9.51
C LYS A 518 -4.76 -15.39 -10.11
N SER A 519 -4.17 -16.57 -9.88
CA SER A 519 -2.91 -16.94 -10.55
C SER A 519 -3.10 -17.15 -12.05
N ILE A 520 -4.21 -17.77 -12.48
CA ILE A 520 -4.53 -18.00 -13.89
C ILE A 520 -4.99 -16.71 -14.60
N SER A 521 -5.67 -15.80 -13.90
CA SER A 521 -6.09 -14.50 -14.45
C SER A 521 -4.91 -13.56 -14.55
N GLN A 522 -3.98 -13.55 -13.58
CA GLN A 522 -2.69 -12.86 -13.73
C GLN A 522 -1.86 -13.46 -14.86
N LEU A 523 -1.80 -14.78 -15.05
CA LEU A 523 -1.15 -15.44 -16.20
C LEU A 523 -1.85 -15.18 -17.55
N LYS A 524 -3.18 -15.06 -17.57
CA LYS A 524 -3.95 -14.68 -18.77
C LYS A 524 -3.79 -13.19 -19.08
N LEU A 525 -3.73 -12.33 -18.07
CA LEU A 525 -3.37 -10.91 -18.17
C LEU A 525 -1.92 -10.79 -18.66
N PHE A 526 -1.01 -11.67 -18.22
CA PHE A 526 0.39 -11.75 -18.66
C PHE A 526 0.50 -12.06 -20.16
N LYS A 527 -0.25 -13.05 -20.67
CA LYS A 527 -0.32 -13.36 -22.10
C LYS A 527 -0.97 -12.23 -22.92
N HIS A 528 -2.01 -11.60 -22.40
CA HIS A 528 -2.71 -10.52 -23.10
C HIS A 528 -1.90 -9.20 -23.11
N ASN A 529 -1.07 -8.95 -22.10
CA ASN A 529 -0.19 -7.76 -22.01
C ASN A 529 1.08 -7.89 -22.86
N MET A 530 1.61 -9.10 -23.08
CA MET A 530 2.76 -9.30 -23.97
C MET A 530 2.40 -9.14 -25.46
N GLN A 531 1.19 -9.49 -25.90
CA GLN A 531 0.82 -9.46 -27.32
C GLN A 531 0.91 -8.06 -27.95
N PRO A 532 0.38 -6.98 -27.34
CA PRO A 532 0.51 -5.62 -27.87
C PRO A 532 1.95 -5.11 -27.85
N ILE A 533 2.74 -5.50 -26.84
CA ILE A 533 4.15 -5.08 -26.68
C ILE A 533 5.03 -5.77 -27.72
N LEU A 534 4.87 -7.08 -27.89
CA LEU A 534 5.54 -7.85 -28.94
C LEU A 534 5.14 -7.34 -30.33
N TYR A 535 3.86 -7.05 -30.56
CA TYR A 535 3.37 -6.47 -31.81
C TYR A 535 3.92 -5.04 -32.05
N ALA A 536 4.03 -4.21 -31.02
CA ALA A 536 4.62 -2.87 -31.12
C ALA A 536 6.13 -2.93 -31.37
N GLN A 537 6.85 -3.85 -30.73
CA GLN A 537 8.27 -4.12 -30.94
C GLN A 537 8.52 -4.62 -32.37
N GLU A 538 7.68 -5.55 -32.85
CA GLU A 538 7.72 -6.08 -34.21
C GLU A 538 7.42 -4.99 -35.25
N LYS A 539 6.43 -4.12 -35.01
CA LYS A 539 6.11 -2.98 -35.88
C LYS A 539 7.22 -1.93 -35.90
N LYS A 540 7.90 -1.71 -34.76
CA LYS A 540 9.08 -0.82 -34.65
C LYS A 540 10.29 -1.41 -35.38
N ASN A 541 10.50 -2.71 -35.29
CA ASN A 541 11.54 -3.43 -36.04
C ASN A 541 11.22 -3.43 -37.54
N LYS A 542 9.98 -3.67 -37.96
CA LYS A 542 9.54 -3.56 -39.37
C LYS A 542 9.75 -2.14 -39.92
N ARG A 543 9.45 -1.08 -39.15
CA ARG A 543 9.76 0.31 -39.56
C ARG A 543 11.25 0.57 -39.72
N ARG A 544 12.09 0.11 -38.77
CA ARG A 544 13.55 0.24 -38.87
C ARG A 544 14.13 -0.52 -40.06
N ILE A 545 13.60 -1.71 -40.34
CA ILE A 545 13.99 -2.50 -41.50
C ILE A 545 13.57 -1.78 -42.79
N GLN A 546 12.36 -1.20 -42.85
CA GLN A 546 11.92 -0.44 -44.01
C GLN A 546 12.72 0.86 -44.21
N GLU A 547 13.08 1.57 -43.16
CA GLU A 547 13.99 2.72 -43.22
C GLU A 547 15.37 2.31 -43.74
N LEU A 548 15.91 1.19 -43.28
CA LEU A 548 17.18 0.62 -43.77
C LEU A 548 17.08 0.19 -45.25
N ILE A 549 15.96 -0.42 -45.67
CA ILE A 549 15.71 -0.78 -47.07
C ILE A 549 15.64 0.48 -47.93
N ASN A 550 14.95 1.53 -47.50
CA ASN A 550 14.86 2.79 -48.24
C ASN A 550 16.24 3.48 -48.34
N ILE A 551 17.04 3.47 -47.27
CA ILE A 551 18.42 3.99 -47.27
C ILE A 551 19.33 3.18 -48.21
N LEU A 552 19.12 1.86 -48.31
CA LEU A 552 19.88 0.98 -49.21
C LEU A 552 19.46 1.14 -50.67
N HIS A 553 18.16 1.32 -50.93
CA HIS A 553 17.59 1.53 -52.27
C HIS A 553 18.04 2.86 -52.90
N ASP A 554 18.22 3.91 -52.08
CA ASP A 554 18.76 5.21 -52.54
C ASP A 554 20.27 5.20 -52.80
N LYS A 555 21.02 4.23 -52.25
CA LYS A 555 22.49 4.15 -52.37
C LYS A 555 22.98 3.08 -53.34
N VAL A 556 22.20 2.04 -53.59
CA VAL A 556 22.53 0.93 -54.47
C VAL A 556 21.23 0.56 -55.18
N HIS A 557 21.13 0.77 -56.50
CA HIS A 557 19.94 0.44 -57.29
C HIS A 557 19.62 -1.07 -57.21
N VAL A 558 18.89 -1.51 -56.18
CA VAL A 558 18.46 -2.90 -55.96
C VAL A 558 17.02 -2.90 -55.46
N SER A 559 16.15 -3.64 -56.15
CA SER A 559 14.75 -3.83 -55.76
C SER A 559 14.61 -4.94 -54.71
N LEU A 560 13.96 -4.65 -53.58
CA LEU A 560 13.70 -5.59 -52.49
C LEU A 560 12.20 -5.66 -52.19
N TYR A 561 11.66 -6.86 -51.98
CA TYR A 561 10.28 -7.09 -51.56
C TYR A 561 10.20 -8.08 -50.40
N VAL A 562 9.16 -7.96 -49.57
CA VAL A 562 8.92 -8.78 -48.37
C VAL A 562 7.76 -9.74 -48.66
N GLU A 563 7.97 -11.04 -48.45
CA GLU A 563 6.94 -12.07 -48.58
C GLU A 563 6.58 -12.62 -47.18
N GLU A 564 5.28 -12.73 -46.87
CA GLU A 564 4.77 -13.20 -45.58
C GLU A 564 4.25 -14.65 -45.71
N GLU A 565 4.93 -15.61 -45.08
CA GLU A 565 4.33 -16.88 -44.69
C GLU A 565 4.33 -17.04 -43.16
N LYS A 566 3.29 -17.71 -42.66
CA LYS A 566 2.93 -17.78 -41.24
C LYS A 566 4.13 -18.09 -40.33
N GLU A 567 4.41 -17.13 -39.45
CA GLU A 567 5.35 -17.13 -38.32
C GLU A 567 6.86 -16.89 -38.57
N GLN A 568 7.33 -16.54 -39.79
CA GLN A 568 8.69 -15.98 -39.98
C GLN A 568 8.75 -14.87 -41.04
N THR A 569 9.47 -13.77 -40.74
CA THR A 569 9.80 -12.72 -41.73
C THR A 569 11.16 -13.03 -42.35
N MET A 570 11.21 -13.26 -43.66
CA MET A 570 12.43 -13.61 -44.38
C MET A 570 12.76 -12.52 -45.41
N LEU A 571 14.01 -12.02 -45.41
CA LEU A 571 14.48 -11.02 -46.37
C LEU A 571 15.12 -11.74 -47.57
N VAL A 572 14.45 -11.73 -48.73
CA VAL A 572 14.98 -12.35 -49.95
C VAL A 572 15.66 -11.27 -50.79
N VAL A 573 16.98 -11.39 -50.96
CA VAL A 573 17.78 -10.51 -51.82
C VAL A 573 18.03 -11.23 -53.14
N THR A 574 17.38 -10.77 -54.22
CA THR A 574 17.68 -11.27 -55.58
C THR A 574 18.77 -10.40 -56.21
N TYR A 575 19.98 -10.98 -56.35
CA TYR A 575 21.00 -10.43 -57.24
C TYR A 575 20.78 -11.01 -58.65
N VAL A 576 20.67 -10.14 -59.65
CA VAL A 576 20.87 -10.55 -61.05
C VAL A 576 22.38 -10.74 -61.23
N GLY A 577 22.88 -11.96 -60.97
CA GLY A 577 24.27 -12.36 -61.25
C GLY A 577 24.92 -13.25 -60.19
N SER A 578 24.77 -14.57 -60.37
CA SER A 578 25.69 -15.67 -59.98
C SER A 578 26.63 -15.49 -58.76
N LEU A 579 26.23 -16.00 -57.58
CA LEU A 579 26.93 -17.01 -56.75
C LEU A 579 26.12 -17.29 -55.46
N LEU A 580 25.91 -18.56 -55.12
CA LEU A 580 25.19 -19.02 -53.92
C LEU A 580 26.06 -18.93 -52.66
N LEU A 581 25.57 -18.24 -51.62
CA LEU A 581 25.97 -18.46 -50.21
C LEU A 581 24.72 -18.43 -49.33
N SER A 582 24.43 -19.56 -48.69
CA SER A 582 23.34 -19.72 -47.72
C SER A 582 23.85 -19.34 -46.32
N LEU A 583 23.19 -18.39 -45.65
CA LEU A 583 23.35 -18.11 -44.23
C LEU A 583 22.02 -18.43 -43.52
N THR A 584 22.01 -19.50 -42.74
CA THR A 584 20.93 -19.84 -41.80
C THR A 584 21.32 -19.38 -40.40
N THR A 585 20.44 -18.66 -39.71
CA THR A 585 20.59 -18.34 -38.28
C THR A 585 19.47 -18.98 -37.47
N GLN A 586 19.81 -19.98 -36.65
CA GLN A 586 19.06 -20.30 -35.43
C GLN A 586 20.03 -20.50 -34.24
N ASN A 587 19.56 -20.05 -33.08
CA ASN A 587 20.21 -19.71 -31.80
C ASN A 587 21.11 -20.77 -31.13
N LEU A 588 22.11 -20.33 -30.34
CA LEU A 588 22.43 -20.75 -28.93
C LEU A 588 23.93 -20.63 -28.56
N THR A 589 24.17 -20.38 -27.26
CA THR A 589 25.46 -20.52 -26.57
C THR A 589 25.90 -22.00 -26.42
N THR A 590 27.17 -22.28 -26.78
CA THR A 590 28.12 -23.31 -26.26
C THR A 590 27.95 -24.85 -26.47
N THR A 591 29.08 -25.44 -26.92
CA THR A 591 29.67 -26.80 -26.71
C THR A 591 29.17 -28.06 -27.45
N LEU A 592 30.12 -28.78 -28.10
CA LEU A 592 30.18 -30.25 -28.37
C LEU A 592 31.61 -30.53 -28.94
N SER A 593 32.51 -31.34 -28.35
CA SER A 593 32.54 -32.79 -28.10
C SER A 593 32.31 -33.66 -29.34
N CYS A 594 33.36 -34.36 -29.80
CA CYS A 594 33.29 -35.38 -30.85
C CYS A 594 34.04 -36.66 -30.43
N ARG A 595 33.38 -37.81 -30.59
CA ARG A 595 33.93 -39.18 -30.59
C ARG A 595 33.52 -39.90 -31.91
N PRO A 596 34.16 -41.03 -32.29
CA PRO A 596 34.78 -41.16 -33.61
C PRO A 596 34.12 -42.18 -34.56
N SER A 597 34.50 -42.10 -35.84
CA SER A 597 34.45 -43.17 -36.86
C SER A 597 35.55 -42.87 -37.89
N SER A 598 36.70 -43.56 -37.81
CA SER A 598 37.08 -44.80 -38.50
C SER A 598 37.75 -44.60 -39.88
N VAL A 599 39.08 -44.79 -39.88
CA VAL A 599 39.91 -45.52 -40.87
C VAL A 599 40.17 -44.84 -42.24
N VAL A 600 41.39 -44.32 -42.47
CA VAL A 600 42.52 -44.94 -43.21
C VAL A 600 43.70 -43.93 -43.34
N ALA A 601 44.87 -44.40 -42.92
CA ALA A 601 46.27 -44.12 -43.31
C ALA A 601 46.73 -42.75 -43.87
N GLY A 602 47.83 -42.24 -43.30
CA GLY A 602 48.72 -41.35 -44.06
C GLY A 602 49.72 -40.47 -43.30
N ARG A 603 50.77 -41.10 -42.74
CA ARG A 603 52.15 -40.57 -42.56
C ARG A 603 52.45 -39.39 -41.60
N HIS A 604 53.43 -39.69 -40.74
CA HIS A 604 54.31 -38.86 -39.94
C HIS A 604 54.67 -37.45 -40.47
N LEU A 605 54.70 -36.47 -39.56
CA LEU A 605 55.93 -35.79 -39.15
C LEU A 605 55.71 -34.95 -37.88
N SER A 606 56.54 -35.20 -36.87
CA SER A 606 56.65 -34.40 -35.65
C SER A 606 57.70 -33.30 -35.84
N ILE A 607 57.45 -32.07 -35.36
CA ILE A 607 58.50 -31.21 -34.79
C ILE A 607 57.92 -30.44 -33.59
N THR A 608 58.68 -30.49 -32.51
CA THR A 608 58.51 -29.83 -31.21
C THR A 608 59.22 -28.47 -31.20
N LYS A 609 58.70 -27.47 -30.47
CA LYS A 609 59.38 -26.76 -29.35
C LYS A 609 58.84 -25.33 -29.05
N LYS A 610 58.61 -25.14 -27.74
CA LYS A 610 59.00 -24.03 -26.84
C LYS A 610 58.39 -22.62 -26.96
N SER A 611 57.51 -22.35 -26.00
CA SER A 611 57.58 -21.29 -24.95
C SER A 611 58.72 -20.26 -25.00
N GLN A 612 58.40 -18.97 -24.85
CA GLN A 612 58.60 -18.16 -23.62
C GLN A 612 58.46 -16.63 -23.84
N ASP A 613 57.83 -15.99 -22.86
CA ASP A 613 58.13 -14.69 -22.23
C ASP A 613 57.77 -13.33 -22.90
N SER A 614 56.80 -12.65 -22.25
CA SER A 614 56.72 -11.20 -21.93
C SER A 614 57.76 -10.80 -20.84
N PRO A 615 58.11 -9.53 -20.48
CA PRO A 615 57.17 -8.41 -20.18
C PRO A 615 57.69 -6.92 -20.24
N ASN A 616 56.82 -5.96 -19.85
CA ASN A 616 57.02 -4.55 -19.37
C ASN A 616 57.35 -3.44 -20.41
N GLY A 617 56.95 -2.15 -20.32
CA GLY A 617 56.30 -1.29 -19.31
C GLY A 617 56.08 0.18 -19.80
N CYS A 618 55.48 1.03 -18.94
CA CYS A 618 54.91 2.39 -19.13
C CYS A 618 55.82 3.59 -19.54
N SER A 619 55.23 4.68 -20.08
CA SER A 619 55.20 6.07 -19.51
C SER A 619 54.64 7.16 -20.48
N GLN A 620 54.20 8.29 -19.90
CA GLN A 620 53.42 9.42 -20.46
C GLN A 620 54.25 10.54 -21.14
N SER A 621 53.63 11.37 -21.99
CA SER A 621 53.77 12.85 -21.99
C SER A 621 52.72 13.59 -22.86
N LEU A 622 52.37 14.81 -22.46
CA LEU A 622 51.48 15.82 -23.07
C LEU A 622 52.27 16.79 -23.98
N ASP A 623 51.64 17.35 -25.02
CA ASP A 623 51.78 18.80 -25.34
C ASP A 623 50.67 19.35 -26.29
N PHE A 624 50.45 20.67 -26.19
CA PHE A 624 49.42 21.56 -26.70
C PHE A 624 49.55 22.00 -28.18
N ARG A 625 48.40 22.45 -28.75
CA ARG A 625 48.15 23.71 -29.52
C ARG A 625 47.39 23.51 -30.84
N SER A 626 46.18 24.05 -30.91
CA SER A 626 45.78 25.22 -31.74
C SER A 626 44.29 25.21 -32.12
N ARG A 627 43.60 26.32 -31.83
CA ARG A 627 42.30 26.75 -32.39
C ARG A 627 42.56 27.73 -33.56
N PRO A 628 41.59 27.99 -34.46
CA PRO A 628 40.60 29.08 -34.27
C PRO A 628 39.16 28.69 -34.70
N VAL A 629 38.10 28.98 -33.93
CA VAL A 629 37.20 30.17 -33.97
C VAL A 629 36.46 30.42 -35.29
N PHE A 630 35.13 30.22 -35.32
CA PHE A 630 34.09 31.08 -35.97
C PHE A 630 32.70 30.73 -35.38
N MET A 631 32.13 31.61 -34.53
CA MET A 631 30.88 32.40 -34.69
C MET A 631 29.58 31.61 -35.03
N LYS A 632 28.61 31.44 -34.11
CA LYS A 632 27.55 32.34 -33.57
C LYS A 632 26.24 32.40 -34.40
N LYS A 633 25.16 31.97 -33.72
CA LYS A 633 23.77 32.50 -33.68
C LYS A 633 22.76 32.21 -34.82
N ALA A 634 21.66 31.56 -34.39
CA ALA A 634 20.29 32.09 -34.27
C ALA A 634 19.16 31.52 -35.17
N LEU A 635 18.16 30.96 -34.46
CA LEU A 635 16.69 31.12 -34.58
C LEU A 635 15.88 30.65 -35.80
N GLN A 636 14.76 29.97 -35.45
CA GLN A 636 13.40 29.97 -36.07
C GLN A 636 13.29 29.34 -37.48
N MET A 637 12.28 28.56 -37.87
CA MET A 637 10.85 28.34 -37.53
C MET A 637 10.53 26.85 -37.87
N ALA A 638 9.48 26.15 -37.45
CA ALA A 638 8.18 26.45 -36.86
C ALA A 638 7.72 25.25 -36.00
#